data_AF-A0A2K6FKR8-F1
#
_entry.id   AF-A0A2K6FKR8-F1
#
_cell.length_a   1.000
_cell.length_b   1.000
_cell.length_c   1.000
_cell.angle_alpha   90.00
_cell.angle_beta   90.00
_cell.angle_gamma   90.00
#
_symmetry.space_group_name_H-M   'P 1'
#
loop_
_entity.id
_entity.type
_entity.pdbx_description
1 polymer ?
#
loop_
_entity_poly.entity_id
_entity_poly.type
_entity_poly.pdbx_seq_one_letter_code
_entity_poly.pdbx_strand_id
1 'polypeptide(L)'
;MSSEFLAELHWEDGFAIPVANEENKTLEDQLSKLQNERANLQDQLRDYEDRINAMTSHFKNVKQEFSFTQSLYKAREYEIESEEHFKAIAQRELGRVKDEIQRLENEMASIREKKSDKENGIFKATQKLDGLKCQMNWDQQALDAWLEESAHKDSDALTLQKYAQQDDNKIRALTLQLERLTLECNQRRRVLDNELTETLSAQLELDKAAQDFRKIHEERQELIKQWENTIEQMQKRDQDIDNCALALAKTKQETREKENLIKEKIKFLENEIGNNTEYEKRISVADRKLLKCRTEYQHHETNRSQLKDEVCELKKTGLCIIQYLSFCILHDYNFTNLCNSYYQEVDVQLKLVKDVLFKKVQELQTETMKEKAVVSEIEGTRSSLKHLNHQLRRLDFETLKQQEIMYSQVDVNFKLKQITEKTTSVEEKATNLEDMLKEEEKGVKNDLYFIKKSNSKNCDEKQSLMHEINGLNLFIDRSEKELKKAKAFKQSCYFFKKNLFHFRKEEKFTCAQSTILMFDFSFSFHISAEFHERLSKIDKLKNRYEILTVVMLPPEGEEEKTQAYYVIKAAQEKEELQREGDSLDAKINKAEKEIYALENTLQVLNNCNNNYKQSFKKVTPSSEEYELKIQLEEKKRAADEKYRYKQRQIRELQEDIQSMENTLEVIEHVANNIKEKLSEKQAYSFQLNKETEEQKPKLERVTKQCAKLTKEIRLLKDTKDETLEEQDIKLREVKQFHKIIDEMLLDVTEENADIRVVLQTYFQQSGLELPAASTKGSRHSSRTPSHTSLLSARSSRSTNSSASQTSIKVLELNFPASSSLVDNASRPTSATNSRSKKSSK
;
A
#
# COMPACT_ATOMS: atom_id res chain seq x y z
N MET A 1 12.49 153.64 27.56
CA MET A 1 11.86 153.98 26.27
C MET A 1 12.15 152.92 25.21
N SER A 2 13.36 152.80 24.63
CA SER A 2 13.63 151.79 23.57
C SER A 2 13.72 150.35 24.08
N SER A 3 14.35 150.11 25.23
CA SER A 3 14.53 148.77 25.80
C SER A 3 13.23 148.11 26.29
N GLU A 4 12.26 148.91 26.75
CA GLU A 4 10.97 148.40 27.25
C GLU A 4 10.06 147.95 26.10
N PHE A 5 9.98 148.74 25.01
CA PHE A 5 9.16 148.38 23.85
C PHE A 5 9.64 147.09 23.15
N LEU A 6 10.95 146.80 23.18
CA LEU A 6 11.50 145.53 22.68
C LEU A 6 11.26 144.34 23.62
N ALA A 7 10.89 144.57 24.88
CA ALA A 7 10.54 143.54 25.86
C ALA A 7 9.03 143.22 25.88
N GLU A 8 8.17 144.11 25.36
CA GLU A 8 6.73 143.86 25.19
C GLU A 8 6.40 142.97 23.98
N LEU A 9 7.35 142.76 23.06
CA LEU A 9 7.25 141.66 22.09
C LEU A 9 7.56 140.33 22.78
N HIS A 10 6.51 139.54 23.02
CA HIS A 10 6.60 138.16 23.51
C HIS A 10 7.23 137.24 22.45
N TRP A 11 8.56 137.18 22.44
CA TRP A 11 9.31 136.13 21.75
C TRP A 11 9.22 134.84 22.60
N GLU A 12 8.43 133.86 22.15
CA GLU A 12 8.33 132.57 22.86
C GLU A 12 9.67 131.80 22.80
N ASP A 13 10.01 131.14 23.91
CA ASP A 13 11.32 130.53 24.17
C ASP A 13 11.47 129.15 23.49
N GLY A 14 11.25 129.13 22.17
CA GLY A 14 11.27 127.94 21.32
C GLY A 14 12.22 128.07 20.13
N PHE A 15 12.49 126.96 19.45
CA PHE A 15 13.42 126.87 18.32
C PHE A 15 13.00 127.63 17.04
N ALA A 16 11.83 128.27 17.04
CA ALA A 16 11.30 129.03 15.90
C ALA A 16 12.13 130.29 15.64
N ILE A 17 12.57 130.49 14.40
CA ILE A 17 13.39 131.64 14.03
C ILE A 17 12.54 132.93 14.10
N PRO A 18 13.06 134.05 14.67
CA PRO A 18 12.51 135.38 14.47
C PRO A 18 12.64 135.83 13.00
N VAL A 19 11.75 135.31 12.15
CA VAL A 19 11.73 135.54 10.71
C VAL A 19 11.30 136.96 10.38
N ALA A 20 12.12 137.67 9.59
CA ALA A 20 11.90 139.07 9.24
C ALA A 20 10.90 139.32 8.06
N ASN A 21 10.50 138.29 7.33
CA ASN A 21 9.58 138.35 6.18
C ASN A 21 8.79 137.03 6.01
N GLU A 22 7.50 137.10 5.70
CA GLU A 22 6.62 135.91 5.68
C GLU A 22 7.14 134.77 4.77
N GLU A 23 7.79 135.09 3.66
CA GLU A 23 8.37 134.12 2.71
C GLU A 23 9.29 133.11 3.43
N ASN A 24 10.21 133.60 4.27
CA ASN A 24 11.15 132.74 5.00
C ASN A 24 10.44 131.83 6.01
N LYS A 25 9.28 132.24 6.55
CA LYS A 25 8.46 131.42 7.44
C LYS A 25 7.78 130.30 6.65
N THR A 26 7.27 130.61 5.45
CA THR A 26 6.73 129.57 4.56
C THR A 26 7.80 128.57 4.09
N LEU A 27 9.06 129.01 3.96
CA LEU A 27 10.19 128.13 3.66
C LEU A 27 10.58 127.26 4.86
N GLU A 28 10.58 127.79 6.08
CA GLU A 28 10.83 127.02 7.31
C GLU A 28 9.74 125.95 7.53
N ASP A 29 8.47 126.31 7.33
CA ASP A 29 7.33 125.37 7.34
C ASP A 29 7.47 124.25 6.29
N GLN A 30 7.93 124.59 5.07
CA GLN A 30 8.20 123.61 4.01
C GLN A 30 9.38 122.69 4.36
N LEU A 31 10.46 123.25 4.91
CA LEU A 31 11.65 122.50 5.31
C LEU A 31 11.32 121.52 6.45
N SER A 32 10.52 121.95 7.43
CA SER A 32 9.97 121.10 8.50
C SER A 32 9.10 119.96 7.95
N LYS A 33 8.17 120.25 7.02
CA LYS A 33 7.35 119.22 6.36
C LYS A 33 8.22 118.19 5.62
N LEU A 34 9.18 118.65 4.82
CA LEU A 34 10.11 117.79 4.09
C LEU A 34 11.02 116.95 5.01
N GLN A 35 11.42 117.46 6.18
CA GLN A 35 12.15 116.67 7.18
C GLN A 35 11.28 115.55 7.78
N ASN A 36 10.03 115.84 8.12
CA ASN A 36 9.08 114.86 8.64
C ASN A 36 8.71 113.80 7.59
N GLU A 37 8.49 114.20 6.35
CA GLU A 37 8.30 113.28 5.21
C GLU A 37 9.53 112.40 4.99
N ARG A 38 10.75 112.96 5.04
CA ARG A 38 11.99 112.18 4.93
C ARG A 38 12.12 111.15 6.05
N ALA A 39 11.77 111.50 7.29
CA ALA A 39 11.81 110.57 8.42
C ALA A 39 10.81 109.41 8.22
N ASN A 40 9.55 109.73 7.93
CA ASN A 40 8.49 108.76 7.66
C ASN A 40 8.86 107.81 6.50
N LEU A 41 9.35 108.35 5.37
CA LEU A 41 9.83 107.55 4.25
C LEU A 41 11.03 106.66 4.61
N GLN A 42 11.95 107.15 5.46
CA GLN A 42 13.14 106.42 5.88
C GLN A 42 12.82 105.26 6.84
N ASP A 43 11.81 105.39 7.70
CA ASP A 43 11.34 104.30 8.55
C ASP A 43 10.47 103.29 7.77
N GLN A 44 9.62 103.75 6.83
CA GLN A 44 8.96 102.84 5.88
C GLN A 44 9.96 102.01 5.06
N LEU A 45 11.08 102.60 4.63
CA LEU A 45 12.14 101.89 3.91
C LEU A 45 12.74 100.77 4.78
N ARG A 46 12.98 101.05 6.06
CA ARG A 46 13.46 100.09 7.06
C ARG A 46 12.48 98.92 7.26
N ASP A 47 11.19 99.21 7.42
CA ASP A 47 10.13 98.20 7.52
C ASP A 47 10.08 97.30 6.27
N TYR A 48 10.28 97.88 5.08
CA TYR A 48 10.36 97.10 3.84
C TYR A 48 11.64 96.25 3.77
N GLU A 49 12.80 96.76 4.21
CA GLU A 49 14.05 95.98 4.27
C GLU A 49 13.94 94.80 5.25
N ASP A 50 13.45 95.01 6.47
CA ASP A 50 13.25 93.94 7.46
C ASP A 50 12.23 92.90 6.98
N ARG A 51 11.15 93.33 6.31
CA ARG A 51 10.19 92.42 5.67
C ARG A 51 10.81 91.61 4.53
N ILE A 52 11.65 92.23 3.69
CA ILE A 52 12.38 91.55 2.60
C ILE A 52 13.38 90.54 3.18
N ASN A 53 14.09 90.89 4.24
CA ASN A 53 15.03 90.01 4.94
C ASN A 53 14.30 88.79 5.55
N ALA A 54 13.19 89.02 6.25
CA ALA A 54 12.36 87.96 6.81
C ALA A 54 11.78 87.02 5.73
N MET A 55 11.22 87.58 4.65
CA MET A 55 10.72 86.79 3.51
C MET A 55 11.84 86.02 2.79
N THR A 56 13.04 86.59 2.68
CA THR A 56 14.19 85.93 2.06
C THR A 56 14.70 84.77 2.92
N SER A 57 14.71 84.93 4.24
CA SER A 57 15.02 83.84 5.18
C SER A 57 13.98 82.71 5.09
N HIS A 58 12.69 83.05 5.17
CA HIS A 58 11.60 82.07 5.00
C HIS A 58 11.66 81.34 3.64
N PHE A 59 11.99 82.04 2.55
CA PHE A 59 12.17 81.42 1.23
C PHE A 59 13.35 80.45 1.17
N LYS A 60 14.46 80.71 1.87
CA LYS A 60 15.56 79.74 2.02
C LYS A 60 15.06 78.48 2.74
N ASN A 61 14.35 78.63 3.85
CA ASN A 61 13.81 77.51 4.62
C ASN A 61 12.83 76.68 3.77
N VAL A 62 11.86 77.31 3.09
CA VAL A 62 10.92 76.61 2.18
C VAL A 62 11.64 75.88 1.04
N LYS A 63 12.74 76.43 0.51
CA LYS A 63 13.56 75.75 -0.50
C LYS A 63 14.32 74.54 0.08
N GLN A 64 14.77 74.63 1.33
CA GLN A 64 15.41 73.52 2.04
C GLN A 64 14.41 72.40 2.34
N GLU A 65 13.23 72.72 2.89
CA GLU A 65 12.12 71.78 3.09
C GLU A 65 11.69 71.08 1.80
N PHE A 66 11.62 71.82 0.69
CA PHE A 66 11.37 71.22 -0.63
C PHE A 66 12.45 70.21 -1.02
N SER A 67 13.74 70.50 -0.76
CA SER A 67 14.84 69.57 -1.07
C SER A 67 14.88 68.33 -0.16
N PHE A 68 14.51 68.48 1.11
CA PHE A 68 14.30 67.34 2.02
C PHE A 68 13.12 66.49 1.57
N THR A 69 11.96 67.10 1.30
CA THR A 69 10.76 66.41 0.80
C THR A 69 11.04 65.69 -0.53
N GLN A 70 11.79 66.30 -1.44
CA GLN A 70 12.19 65.67 -2.70
C GLN A 70 13.15 64.48 -2.51
N SER A 71 14.02 64.54 -1.50
CA SER A 71 14.93 63.44 -1.16
C SER A 71 14.17 62.27 -0.52
N LEU A 72 13.25 62.57 0.41
CA LEU A 72 12.35 61.59 1.02
C LEU A 72 11.44 60.91 -0.02
N TYR A 73 10.92 61.66 -0.99
CA TYR A 73 10.12 61.11 -2.09
C TYR A 73 10.91 60.06 -2.90
N LYS A 74 12.16 60.36 -3.26
CA LYS A 74 13.04 59.42 -3.98
C LYS A 74 13.39 58.19 -3.15
N ALA A 75 13.63 58.34 -1.85
CA ALA A 75 13.85 57.21 -0.96
C ALA A 75 12.64 56.26 -0.99
N ARG A 76 11.42 56.81 -0.89
CA ARG A 76 10.17 56.03 -1.02
C ARG A 76 9.96 55.43 -2.42
N GLU A 77 10.39 56.11 -3.48
CA GLU A 77 10.37 55.59 -4.86
C GLU A 77 11.25 54.32 -4.97
N TYR A 78 12.49 54.36 -4.46
CA TYR A 78 13.37 53.18 -4.42
C TYR A 78 12.89 52.07 -3.47
N GLU A 79 12.27 52.41 -2.35
CA GLU A 79 11.65 51.42 -1.45
C GLU A 79 10.52 50.67 -2.15
N ILE A 80 9.65 51.37 -2.89
CA ILE A 80 8.57 50.76 -3.69
C ILE A 80 9.15 49.85 -4.78
N GLU A 81 10.17 50.28 -5.53
CA GLU A 81 10.87 49.43 -6.50
C GLU A 81 11.44 48.15 -5.85
N SER A 82 11.96 48.26 -4.62
CA SER A 82 12.46 47.11 -3.86
C SER A 82 11.35 46.16 -3.40
N GLU A 83 10.21 46.70 -2.93
CA GLU A 83 9.04 45.91 -2.53
C GLU A 83 8.41 45.18 -3.73
N GLU A 84 8.35 45.81 -4.91
CA GLU A 84 7.92 45.14 -6.15
C GLU A 84 8.88 44.01 -6.56
N HIS A 85 10.19 44.22 -6.42
CA HIS A 85 11.18 43.17 -6.67
C HIS A 85 11.05 41.98 -5.69
N PHE A 86 10.89 42.25 -4.38
CA PHE A 86 10.65 41.20 -3.38
C PHE A 86 9.34 40.45 -3.63
N LYS A 87 8.25 41.17 -3.97
CA LYS A 87 6.97 40.59 -4.38
C LYS A 87 7.12 39.68 -5.61
N ALA A 88 7.91 40.09 -6.61
CA ALA A 88 8.19 39.28 -7.79
C ALA A 88 9.05 38.03 -7.49
N ILE A 89 9.90 38.05 -6.46
CA ILE A 89 10.59 36.85 -5.96
C ILE A 89 9.59 35.93 -5.23
N ALA A 90 8.80 36.48 -4.30
CA ALA A 90 7.81 35.71 -3.53
C ALA A 90 6.77 35.03 -4.44
N GLN A 91 6.34 35.70 -5.52
CA GLN A 91 5.46 35.11 -6.53
C GLN A 91 6.12 33.96 -7.32
N ARG A 92 7.42 34.04 -7.62
CA ARG A 92 8.16 32.96 -8.27
C ARG A 92 8.34 31.75 -7.36
N GLU A 93 8.69 31.96 -6.09
CA GLU A 93 8.77 30.86 -5.12
C GLU A 93 7.40 30.24 -4.83
N LEU A 94 6.33 31.04 -4.77
CA LEU A 94 4.95 30.53 -4.67
C LEU A 94 4.57 29.68 -5.90
N GLY A 95 5.02 30.05 -7.09
CA GLY A 95 4.88 29.23 -8.30
C GLY A 95 5.62 27.90 -8.17
N ARG A 96 6.92 27.95 -7.88
CA ARG A 96 7.78 26.75 -7.69
C ARG A 96 7.22 25.80 -6.63
N VAL A 97 6.69 26.31 -5.53
CA VAL A 97 6.07 25.51 -4.46
C VAL A 97 4.74 24.89 -4.92
N LYS A 98 3.93 25.57 -5.73
CA LYS A 98 2.73 24.97 -6.34
C LYS A 98 3.07 23.84 -7.31
N ASP A 99 4.08 24.02 -8.15
CA ASP A 99 4.55 22.99 -9.09
C ASP A 99 5.09 21.74 -8.34
N GLU A 100 5.74 21.96 -7.19
CA GLU A 100 6.20 20.89 -6.29
C GLU A 100 5.03 20.15 -5.63
N ILE A 101 4.03 20.89 -5.09
CA ILE A 101 2.81 20.31 -4.52
C ILE A 101 2.07 19.48 -5.57
N GLN A 102 1.89 20.00 -6.79
CA GLN A 102 1.20 19.27 -7.86
C GLN A 102 1.96 18.00 -8.27
N ARG A 103 3.30 18.00 -8.22
CA ARG A 103 4.08 16.76 -8.44
C ARG A 103 3.82 15.74 -7.33
N LEU A 104 3.85 16.16 -6.08
CA LEU A 104 3.59 15.30 -4.92
C LEU A 104 2.14 14.77 -4.89
N GLU A 105 1.16 15.55 -5.34
CA GLU A 105 -0.23 15.11 -5.53
C GLU A 105 -0.34 14.01 -6.59
N ASN A 106 0.35 14.16 -7.73
CA ASN A 106 0.41 13.14 -8.77
C ASN A 106 1.15 11.86 -8.30
N GLU A 107 2.23 12.00 -7.53
CA GLU A 107 2.91 10.86 -6.90
C GLU A 107 2.03 10.15 -5.88
N MET A 108 1.30 10.90 -5.03
CA MET A 108 0.29 10.34 -4.12
C MET A 108 -0.83 9.61 -4.88
N ALA A 109 -1.31 10.14 -6.01
CA ALA A 109 -2.31 9.47 -6.83
C ALA A 109 -1.79 8.13 -7.37
N SER A 110 -0.58 8.10 -7.93
CA SER A 110 0.04 6.85 -8.41
C SER A 110 0.36 5.87 -7.27
N ILE A 111 0.66 6.34 -6.06
CA ILE A 111 0.82 5.48 -4.87
C ILE A 111 -0.52 4.89 -4.42
N ARG A 112 -1.63 5.65 -4.48
CA ARG A 112 -2.99 5.16 -4.19
C ARG A 112 -3.46 4.12 -5.21
N GLU A 113 -3.20 4.34 -6.49
CA GLU A 113 -3.44 3.37 -7.57
C GLU A 113 -2.66 2.06 -7.31
N LYS A 114 -1.34 2.14 -7.12
CA LYS A 114 -0.49 0.99 -6.79
C LYS A 114 -0.92 0.28 -5.49
N LYS A 115 -1.43 1.02 -4.50
CA LYS A 115 -2.00 0.45 -3.27
C LYS A 115 -3.26 -0.38 -3.60
N SER A 116 -4.19 0.18 -4.38
CA SER A 116 -5.39 -0.53 -4.86
C SER A 116 -5.02 -1.81 -5.62
N ASP A 117 -4.04 -1.77 -6.53
CA ASP A 117 -3.55 -2.96 -7.24
C ASP A 117 -3.02 -4.04 -6.29
N LYS A 118 -2.28 -3.65 -5.23
CA LYS A 118 -1.78 -4.60 -4.24
C LYS A 118 -2.88 -5.13 -3.33
N GLU A 119 -3.86 -4.31 -2.93
CA GLU A 119 -5.00 -4.77 -2.14
C GLU A 119 -5.90 -5.73 -2.94
N ASN A 120 -6.16 -5.43 -4.22
CA ASN A 120 -6.84 -6.34 -5.15
C ASN A 120 -6.03 -7.62 -5.41
N GLY A 121 -4.71 -7.53 -5.49
CA GLY A 121 -3.81 -8.67 -5.60
C GLY A 121 -3.81 -9.58 -4.36
N ILE A 122 -3.78 -8.98 -3.17
CA ILE A 122 -3.91 -9.67 -1.88
C ILE A 122 -5.28 -10.33 -1.78
N PHE A 123 -6.38 -9.64 -2.09
CA PHE A 123 -7.73 -10.21 -2.06
C PHE A 123 -7.85 -11.46 -2.95
N LYS A 124 -7.33 -11.39 -4.19
CA LYS A 124 -7.27 -12.54 -5.12
C LYS A 124 -6.37 -13.67 -4.61
N ALA A 125 -5.30 -13.36 -3.88
CA ALA A 125 -4.44 -14.37 -3.26
C ALA A 125 -5.12 -15.05 -2.05
N THR A 126 -5.79 -14.28 -1.18
CA THR A 126 -6.59 -14.79 -0.07
C THR A 126 -7.72 -15.70 -0.56
N GLN A 127 -8.47 -15.28 -1.57
CA GLN A 127 -9.54 -16.10 -2.16
C GLN A 127 -9.01 -17.45 -2.71
N LYS A 128 -7.83 -17.46 -3.35
CA LYS A 128 -7.17 -18.70 -3.77
C LYS A 128 -6.72 -19.56 -2.59
N LEU A 129 -6.16 -18.94 -1.56
CA LEU A 129 -5.70 -19.61 -0.35
C LEU A 129 -6.86 -20.24 0.43
N ASP A 130 -8.01 -19.58 0.50
CA ASP A 130 -9.22 -20.15 1.11
C ASP A 130 -9.85 -21.25 0.24
N GLY A 131 -9.79 -21.12 -1.10
CA GLY A 131 -10.11 -22.23 -2.01
C GLY A 131 -9.23 -23.47 -1.77
N LEU A 132 -7.93 -23.27 -1.59
CA LEU A 132 -6.97 -24.34 -1.26
C LEU A 132 -7.20 -24.93 0.15
N LYS A 133 -7.58 -24.12 1.15
CA LYS A 133 -8.01 -24.65 2.47
C LYS A 133 -9.24 -25.55 2.34
N CYS A 134 -10.25 -25.12 1.58
CA CYS A 134 -11.44 -25.91 1.35
C CYS A 134 -11.09 -27.24 0.65
N GLN A 135 -10.22 -27.20 -0.37
CA GLN A 135 -9.73 -28.42 -1.01
C GLN A 135 -8.98 -29.32 -0.02
N MET A 136 -8.01 -28.79 0.71
CA MET A 136 -7.24 -29.54 1.73
C MET A 136 -8.14 -30.17 2.80
N ASN A 137 -9.24 -29.51 3.19
CA ASN A 137 -10.22 -30.07 4.11
C ASN A 137 -11.02 -31.23 3.48
N TRP A 138 -11.39 -31.14 2.20
CA TRP A 138 -11.99 -32.26 1.46
C TRP A 138 -11.02 -33.43 1.29
N ASP A 139 -9.76 -33.15 0.94
CA ASP A 139 -8.71 -34.16 0.78
C ASP A 139 -8.42 -34.88 2.11
N GLN A 140 -8.42 -34.14 3.23
CA GLN A 140 -8.32 -34.70 4.59
C GLN A 140 -9.53 -35.58 4.95
N GLN A 141 -10.76 -35.09 4.74
CA GLN A 141 -11.98 -35.86 5.02
C GLN A 141 -12.08 -37.14 4.17
N ALA A 142 -11.60 -37.08 2.92
CA ALA A 142 -11.50 -38.25 2.06
C ALA A 142 -10.45 -39.26 2.59
N LEU A 143 -9.28 -38.79 3.02
CA LEU A 143 -8.23 -39.63 3.61
C LEU A 143 -8.72 -40.32 4.90
N ASP A 144 -9.37 -39.58 5.80
CA ASP A 144 -9.90 -40.13 7.05
C ASP A 144 -10.95 -41.22 6.79
N ALA A 145 -11.85 -41.01 5.82
CA ALA A 145 -12.82 -42.03 5.40
C ALA A 145 -12.17 -43.27 4.75
N TRP A 146 -11.09 -43.11 3.99
CA TRP A 146 -10.30 -44.25 3.46
C TRP A 146 -9.59 -45.02 4.58
N LEU A 147 -9.10 -44.35 5.62
CA LEU A 147 -8.49 -45.00 6.78
C LEU A 147 -9.53 -45.76 7.62
N GLU A 148 -10.73 -45.21 7.80
CA GLU A 148 -11.84 -45.87 8.49
C GLU A 148 -12.34 -47.11 7.72
N GLU A 149 -12.56 -47.01 6.40
CA GLU A 149 -12.93 -48.16 5.55
C GLU A 149 -11.82 -49.22 5.52
N SER A 150 -10.53 -48.84 5.53
CA SER A 150 -9.42 -49.78 5.65
C SER A 150 -9.43 -50.51 6.99
N ALA A 151 -9.64 -49.79 8.10
CA ALA A 151 -9.73 -50.39 9.44
C ALA A 151 -10.94 -51.34 9.56
N HIS A 152 -12.06 -51.02 8.90
CA HIS A 152 -13.18 -51.94 8.76
C HIS A 152 -12.81 -53.20 7.96
N LYS A 153 -12.08 -53.08 6.83
CA LYS A 153 -11.62 -54.24 6.06
C LYS A 153 -10.63 -55.12 6.82
N ASP A 154 -9.73 -54.54 7.61
CA ASP A 154 -8.81 -55.29 8.47
C ASP A 154 -9.58 -56.02 9.60
N SER A 155 -10.59 -55.37 10.19
CA SER A 155 -11.51 -56.01 11.14
C SER A 155 -12.28 -57.18 10.50
N ASP A 156 -12.87 -56.98 9.32
CA ASP A 156 -13.57 -58.02 8.57
C ASP A 156 -12.63 -59.21 8.28
N ALA A 157 -11.41 -58.93 7.80
CA ALA A 157 -10.38 -59.95 7.53
C ALA A 157 -10.01 -60.74 8.79
N LEU A 158 -9.90 -60.10 9.95
CA LEU A 158 -9.68 -60.78 11.24
C LEU A 158 -10.87 -61.67 11.64
N THR A 159 -12.12 -61.26 11.37
CA THR A 159 -13.29 -62.13 11.61
C THR A 159 -13.31 -63.33 10.66
N LEU A 160 -12.98 -63.14 9.38
CA LEU A 160 -12.87 -64.22 8.39
C LEU A 160 -11.74 -65.18 8.75
N GLN A 161 -10.58 -64.69 9.20
CA GLN A 161 -9.48 -65.52 9.70
C GLN A 161 -9.91 -66.35 10.92
N LYS A 162 -10.68 -65.75 11.84
CA LYS A 162 -11.23 -66.44 13.02
C LYS A 162 -12.22 -67.54 12.63
N TYR A 163 -13.12 -67.30 11.68
CA TYR A 163 -14.02 -68.34 11.16
C TYR A 163 -13.24 -69.44 10.44
N ALA A 164 -12.28 -69.08 9.58
CA ALA A 164 -11.41 -70.05 8.92
C ALA A 164 -10.70 -70.95 9.94
N GLN A 165 -10.15 -70.41 11.04
CA GLN A 165 -9.56 -71.21 12.12
C GLN A 165 -10.57 -72.11 12.86
N GLN A 166 -11.83 -71.69 13.01
CA GLN A 166 -12.89 -72.51 13.59
C GLN A 166 -13.28 -73.67 12.66
N ASP A 167 -13.41 -73.40 11.36
CA ASP A 167 -13.67 -74.42 10.33
C ASP A 167 -12.49 -75.40 10.21
N ASP A 168 -11.25 -74.91 10.24
CA ASP A 168 -10.03 -75.72 10.26
C ASP A 168 -10.00 -76.71 11.45
N ASN A 169 -10.40 -76.22 12.63
CA ASN A 169 -10.54 -77.06 13.83
C ASN A 169 -11.71 -78.05 13.70
N LYS A 170 -12.82 -77.66 13.07
CA LYS A 170 -13.97 -78.54 12.80
C LYS A 170 -13.63 -79.62 11.78
N ILE A 171 -12.88 -79.30 10.73
CA ILE A 171 -12.34 -80.21 9.73
C ILE A 171 -11.40 -81.21 10.41
N ARG A 172 -10.42 -80.75 11.20
CA ARG A 172 -9.52 -81.64 11.97
C ARG A 172 -10.29 -82.63 12.86
N ALA A 173 -11.33 -82.16 13.57
CA ALA A 173 -12.17 -83.02 14.40
C ALA A 173 -12.99 -84.05 13.57
N LEU A 174 -13.52 -83.66 12.42
CA LEU A 174 -14.26 -84.55 11.51
C LEU A 174 -13.34 -85.58 10.84
N THR A 175 -12.12 -85.20 10.46
CA THR A 175 -11.10 -86.13 9.92
C THR A 175 -10.74 -87.20 10.96
N LEU A 176 -10.46 -86.81 12.21
CA LEU A 176 -10.18 -87.77 13.29
C LEU A 176 -11.38 -88.70 13.57
N GLN A 177 -12.61 -88.20 13.45
CA GLN A 177 -13.82 -89.03 13.56
C GLN A 177 -13.95 -90.01 12.38
N LEU A 178 -13.62 -89.58 11.15
CA LEU A 178 -13.64 -90.41 9.95
C LEU A 178 -12.56 -91.49 9.99
N GLU A 179 -11.35 -91.16 10.44
CA GLU A 179 -10.26 -92.12 10.68
C GLU A 179 -10.68 -93.18 11.71
N ARG A 180 -11.25 -92.77 12.84
CA ARG A 180 -11.75 -93.69 13.87
C ARG A 180 -12.82 -94.64 13.33
N LEU A 181 -13.81 -94.12 12.60
CA LEU A 181 -14.86 -94.95 11.97
C LEU A 181 -14.29 -95.86 10.89
N THR A 182 -13.29 -95.41 10.14
CA THR A 182 -12.59 -96.23 9.13
C THR A 182 -11.81 -97.37 9.77
N LEU A 183 -11.15 -97.14 10.91
CA LEU A 183 -10.50 -98.19 11.70
C LEU A 183 -11.52 -99.19 12.24
N GLU A 184 -12.67 -98.73 12.75
CA GLU A 184 -13.74 -99.60 13.26
C GLU A 184 -14.37 -100.44 12.13
N CYS A 185 -14.67 -99.86 10.97
CA CYS A 185 -15.12 -100.60 9.79
C CYS A 185 -14.09 -101.65 9.32
N ASN A 186 -12.79 -101.33 9.38
CA ASN A 186 -11.73 -102.29 9.06
C ASN A 186 -11.64 -103.43 10.10
N GLN A 187 -11.86 -103.16 11.39
CA GLN A 187 -11.94 -104.19 12.42
C GLN A 187 -13.16 -105.10 12.20
N ARG A 188 -14.35 -104.53 11.98
CA ARG A 188 -15.57 -105.30 11.69
C ARG A 188 -15.45 -106.15 10.42
N ARG A 189 -14.77 -105.65 9.38
CA ARG A 189 -14.45 -106.44 8.18
C ARG A 189 -13.57 -107.66 8.51
N ARG A 190 -12.48 -107.49 9.27
CA ARG A 190 -11.63 -108.63 9.68
C ARG A 190 -12.40 -109.69 10.49
N VAL A 191 -13.34 -109.27 11.34
CA VAL A 191 -14.22 -110.21 12.05
C VAL A 191 -15.10 -110.97 11.05
N LEU A 192 -15.75 -110.29 10.11
CA LEU A 192 -16.55 -110.93 9.06
C LEU A 192 -15.72 -111.88 8.17
N ASP A 193 -14.49 -111.50 7.82
CA ASP A 193 -13.57 -112.34 7.03
C ASP A 193 -13.21 -113.63 7.81
N ASN A 194 -12.99 -113.54 9.12
CA ASN A 194 -12.76 -114.72 9.97
C ASN A 194 -14.00 -115.64 10.04
N GLU A 195 -15.18 -115.09 10.35
CA GLU A 195 -16.45 -115.83 10.42
C GLU A 195 -16.77 -116.52 9.08
N LEU A 196 -16.42 -115.89 7.95
CA LEU A 196 -16.52 -116.48 6.62
C LEU A 196 -15.56 -117.69 6.45
N THR A 197 -14.33 -117.62 6.96
CA THR A 197 -13.41 -118.77 6.93
C THR A 197 -13.85 -119.90 7.86
N GLU A 198 -14.41 -119.60 9.03
CA GLU A 198 -14.92 -120.61 9.96
C GLU A 198 -16.15 -121.32 9.38
N THR A 199 -17.13 -120.57 8.85
CA THR A 199 -18.31 -121.15 8.18
C THR A 199 -17.96 -121.95 6.93
N LEU A 200 -16.98 -121.52 6.13
CA LEU A 200 -16.47 -122.29 4.99
C LEU A 200 -15.79 -123.60 5.45
N SER A 201 -15.04 -123.58 6.56
CA SER A 201 -14.41 -124.79 7.10
C SER A 201 -15.44 -125.80 7.59
N ALA A 202 -16.46 -125.35 8.33
CA ALA A 202 -17.57 -126.21 8.76
C ALA A 202 -18.37 -126.79 7.58
N GLN A 203 -18.52 -126.04 6.47
CA GLN A 203 -19.17 -126.57 5.27
C GLN A 203 -18.31 -127.63 4.56
N LEU A 204 -16.98 -127.50 4.55
CA LEU A 204 -16.07 -128.55 4.04
C LEU A 204 -16.13 -129.82 4.90
N GLU A 205 -16.26 -129.69 6.23
CA GLU A 205 -16.49 -130.84 7.13
C GLU A 205 -17.84 -131.52 6.87
N LEU A 206 -18.92 -130.75 6.64
CA LEU A 206 -20.23 -131.27 6.27
C LEU A 206 -20.22 -131.97 4.91
N ASP A 207 -19.57 -131.42 3.89
CA ASP A 207 -19.43 -132.06 2.58
C ASP A 207 -18.61 -133.35 2.66
N LYS A 208 -17.57 -133.37 3.50
CA LYS A 208 -16.79 -134.59 3.77
C LYS A 208 -17.65 -135.66 4.47
N ALA A 209 -18.40 -135.30 5.50
CA ALA A 209 -19.35 -136.20 6.15
C ALA A 209 -20.41 -136.71 5.15
N ALA A 210 -20.90 -135.86 4.25
CA ALA A 210 -21.86 -136.25 3.21
C ALA A 210 -21.25 -137.15 2.11
N GLN A 211 -19.93 -137.15 1.89
CA GLN A 211 -19.25 -138.16 1.08
C GLN A 211 -19.16 -139.50 1.82
N ASP A 212 -18.78 -139.48 3.10
CA ASP A 212 -18.64 -140.70 3.90
C ASP A 212 -19.99 -141.39 4.17
N PHE A 213 -21.08 -140.63 4.37
CA PHE A 213 -22.44 -141.18 4.40
C PHE A 213 -22.85 -141.87 3.09
N ARG A 214 -22.44 -141.34 1.92
CA ARG A 214 -22.70 -141.99 0.62
C ARG A 214 -21.92 -143.30 0.50
N LYS A 215 -20.64 -143.31 0.87
CA LYS A 215 -19.79 -144.51 0.87
C LYS A 215 -20.34 -145.60 1.80
N ILE A 216 -20.75 -145.25 3.02
CA ILE A 216 -21.39 -146.18 3.96
C ILE A 216 -22.74 -146.70 3.41
N HIS A 217 -23.48 -145.88 2.65
CA HIS A 217 -24.72 -146.32 2.01
C HIS A 217 -24.45 -147.32 0.86
N GLU A 218 -23.43 -147.10 0.03
CA GLU A 218 -23.01 -148.04 -1.01
C GLU A 218 -22.54 -149.37 -0.40
N GLU A 219 -21.70 -149.33 0.63
CA GLU A 219 -21.25 -150.51 1.38
C GLU A 219 -22.42 -151.29 2.00
N ARG A 220 -23.45 -150.58 2.52
CA ARG A 220 -24.69 -151.19 3.01
C ARG A 220 -25.52 -151.83 1.89
N GLN A 221 -25.64 -151.18 0.73
CA GLN A 221 -26.41 -151.73 -0.40
C GLN A 221 -25.76 -152.99 -0.96
N GLU A 222 -24.44 -153.02 -1.08
CA GLU A 222 -23.71 -154.21 -1.52
C GLU A 222 -23.88 -155.38 -0.52
N LEU A 223 -23.93 -155.08 0.78
CA LEU A 223 -24.27 -156.04 1.84
C LEU A 223 -25.71 -156.58 1.72
N ILE A 224 -26.69 -155.71 1.47
CA ILE A 224 -28.10 -156.12 1.25
C ILE A 224 -28.19 -157.06 0.04
N LYS A 225 -27.52 -156.72 -1.06
CA LYS A 225 -27.49 -157.48 -2.31
C LYS A 225 -26.86 -158.88 -2.14
N GLN A 226 -25.85 -159.01 -1.27
CA GLN A 226 -25.29 -160.30 -0.87
C GLN A 226 -26.29 -161.14 -0.04
N TRP A 227 -27.05 -160.50 0.86
CA TRP A 227 -28.12 -161.15 1.61
C TRP A 227 -29.28 -161.61 0.72
N GLU A 228 -29.75 -160.78 -0.22
CA GLU A 228 -30.81 -161.12 -1.18
C GLU A 228 -30.45 -162.34 -2.02
N ASN A 229 -29.23 -162.38 -2.58
CA ASN A 229 -28.72 -163.50 -3.37
C ASN A 229 -28.61 -164.80 -2.52
N THR A 230 -28.28 -164.66 -1.23
CA THR A 230 -28.28 -165.80 -0.28
C THR A 230 -29.70 -166.32 -0.03
N ILE A 231 -30.70 -165.45 0.01
CA ILE A 231 -32.12 -165.81 0.19
C ILE A 231 -32.68 -166.46 -1.08
N GLU A 232 -32.36 -165.98 -2.29
CA GLU A 232 -32.75 -166.66 -3.54
C GLU A 232 -32.21 -168.09 -3.62
N GLN A 233 -30.94 -168.30 -3.23
CA GLN A 233 -30.34 -169.63 -3.19
C GLN A 233 -31.01 -170.56 -2.17
N MET A 234 -31.57 -170.02 -1.08
CA MET A 234 -32.36 -170.77 -0.11
C MET A 234 -33.74 -171.14 -0.67
N GLN A 235 -34.50 -170.16 -1.19
CA GLN A 235 -35.83 -170.41 -1.78
C GLN A 235 -35.80 -171.42 -2.93
N LYS A 236 -34.72 -171.43 -3.72
CA LYS A 236 -34.53 -172.39 -4.80
C LYS A 236 -34.33 -173.83 -4.27
N ARG A 237 -33.64 -173.99 -3.13
CA ARG A 237 -33.51 -175.29 -2.43
C ARG A 237 -34.85 -175.77 -1.88
N ASP A 238 -35.67 -174.86 -1.33
CA ASP A 238 -37.00 -175.21 -0.83
C ASP A 238 -37.92 -175.68 -1.96
N GLN A 239 -37.88 -175.03 -3.14
CA GLN A 239 -38.62 -175.48 -4.33
C GLN A 239 -38.15 -176.84 -4.86
N ASP A 240 -36.85 -177.15 -4.81
CA ASP A 240 -36.34 -178.49 -5.14
C ASP A 240 -36.86 -179.56 -4.15
N ILE A 241 -37.02 -179.20 -2.86
CA ILE A 241 -37.58 -180.08 -1.82
C ILE A 241 -39.07 -180.34 -2.06
N ASP A 242 -39.87 -179.31 -2.38
CA ASP A 242 -41.30 -179.47 -2.69
C ASP A 242 -41.53 -180.34 -3.94
N ASN A 243 -40.71 -180.17 -4.98
CA ASN A 243 -40.72 -181.03 -6.16
C ASN A 243 -40.42 -182.50 -5.80
N CYS A 244 -39.47 -182.76 -4.91
CA CYS A 244 -39.21 -184.10 -4.38
C CYS A 244 -40.38 -184.65 -3.55
N ALA A 245 -41.04 -183.81 -2.75
CA ALA A 245 -42.20 -184.20 -1.95
C ALA A 245 -43.39 -184.63 -2.82
N LEU A 246 -43.66 -183.93 -3.93
CA LEU A 246 -44.70 -184.28 -4.91
C LEU A 246 -44.41 -185.62 -5.61
N ALA A 247 -43.16 -185.90 -5.98
CA ALA A 247 -42.76 -187.19 -6.55
C ALA A 247 -42.95 -188.35 -5.55
N LEU A 248 -42.66 -188.10 -4.27
CA LEU A 248 -42.83 -189.06 -3.17
C LEU A 248 -44.32 -189.29 -2.84
N ALA A 249 -45.17 -188.26 -2.98
CA ALA A 249 -46.62 -188.40 -2.86
C ALA A 249 -47.20 -189.31 -3.97
N LYS A 250 -46.77 -189.12 -5.22
CA LYS A 250 -47.21 -189.95 -6.36
C LYS A 250 -46.83 -191.43 -6.19
N THR A 251 -45.61 -191.73 -5.78
CA THR A 251 -45.19 -193.12 -5.54
C THR A 251 -45.90 -193.76 -4.34
N LYS A 252 -46.28 -192.98 -3.30
CA LYS A 252 -47.15 -193.45 -2.22
C LYS A 252 -48.58 -193.78 -2.68
N GLN A 253 -49.14 -193.03 -3.65
CA GLN A 253 -50.43 -193.33 -4.27
C GLN A 253 -50.40 -194.72 -4.95
N GLU A 254 -49.45 -194.93 -5.86
CA GLU A 254 -49.25 -196.20 -6.59
C GLU A 254 -48.98 -197.39 -5.64
N THR A 255 -48.38 -197.15 -4.47
CA THR A 255 -48.15 -198.17 -3.45
C THR A 255 -49.45 -198.59 -2.76
N ARG A 256 -50.32 -197.64 -2.40
CA ARG A 256 -51.63 -197.91 -1.76
C ARG A 256 -52.57 -198.69 -2.67
N GLU A 257 -52.57 -198.39 -3.97
CA GLU A 257 -53.37 -199.11 -4.95
C GLU A 257 -52.94 -200.58 -5.06
N LYS A 258 -51.63 -200.85 -5.03
CA LYS A 258 -51.07 -202.22 -4.96
C LYS A 258 -51.36 -202.92 -3.62
N GLU A 259 -51.30 -202.22 -2.48
CA GLU A 259 -51.70 -202.78 -1.19
C GLU A 259 -53.17 -203.20 -1.15
N ASN A 260 -54.07 -202.43 -1.76
CA ASN A 260 -55.50 -202.76 -1.77
C ASN A 260 -55.78 -204.02 -2.60
N LEU A 261 -55.14 -204.17 -3.77
CA LEU A 261 -55.15 -205.40 -4.55
C LEU A 261 -54.63 -206.61 -3.76
N ILE A 262 -53.59 -206.43 -2.94
CA ILE A 262 -53.07 -207.48 -2.05
C ILE A 262 -54.10 -207.84 -0.97
N LYS A 263 -54.74 -206.85 -0.33
CA LYS A 263 -55.76 -207.05 0.72
C LYS A 263 -56.99 -207.81 0.19
N GLU A 264 -57.41 -207.57 -1.06
CA GLU A 264 -58.47 -208.37 -1.69
C GLU A 264 -58.06 -209.83 -1.91
N LYS A 265 -56.81 -210.09 -2.33
CA LYS A 265 -56.30 -211.46 -2.48
C LYS A 265 -56.11 -212.19 -1.15
N ILE A 266 -55.78 -211.48 -0.07
CA ILE A 266 -55.72 -212.06 1.28
C ILE A 266 -57.10 -212.51 1.75
N LYS A 267 -58.14 -211.66 1.64
CA LYS A 267 -59.52 -212.01 2.01
C LYS A 267 -60.07 -213.22 1.25
N PHE A 268 -59.66 -213.40 -0.01
CA PHE A 268 -60.03 -214.57 -0.80
C PHE A 268 -59.41 -215.86 -0.24
N LEU A 269 -58.16 -215.80 0.27
CA LEU A 269 -57.48 -216.95 0.89
C LEU A 269 -58.04 -217.28 2.28
N GLU A 270 -58.42 -216.28 3.08
CA GLU A 270 -58.98 -216.50 4.42
C GLU A 270 -60.28 -217.33 4.39
N ASN A 271 -61.15 -217.12 3.39
CA ASN A 271 -62.37 -217.93 3.20
C ASN A 271 -62.07 -219.41 2.91
N GLU A 272 -61.12 -219.71 2.03
CA GLU A 272 -60.73 -221.09 1.69
C GLU A 272 -60.02 -221.80 2.85
N ILE A 273 -59.26 -221.08 3.66
CA ILE A 273 -58.69 -221.60 4.91
C ILE A 273 -59.82 -221.95 5.89
N GLY A 274 -60.83 -221.08 6.04
CA GLY A 274 -62.00 -221.30 6.89
C GLY A 274 -62.68 -222.64 6.61
N ASN A 275 -62.99 -222.92 5.33
CA ASN A 275 -63.60 -224.18 4.88
C ASN A 275 -62.78 -225.41 5.30
N ASN A 276 -61.44 -225.37 5.18
CA ASN A 276 -60.58 -226.49 5.55
C ASN A 276 -60.60 -226.79 7.07
N THR A 277 -60.62 -225.77 7.93
CA THR A 277 -60.62 -225.97 9.39
C THR A 277 -61.87 -226.67 9.93
N GLU A 278 -63.00 -226.63 9.21
CA GLU A 278 -64.20 -227.37 9.61
C GLU A 278 -64.10 -228.88 9.29
N TYR A 279 -63.37 -229.25 8.24
CA TYR A 279 -63.07 -230.66 7.95
C TYR A 279 -62.09 -231.27 8.97
N GLU A 280 -61.06 -230.54 9.40
CA GLU A 280 -60.11 -231.01 10.43
C GLU A 280 -60.81 -231.34 11.76
N LYS A 281 -61.80 -230.54 12.17
CA LYS A 281 -62.61 -230.79 13.37
C LYS A 281 -63.37 -232.12 13.31
N ARG A 282 -63.76 -232.58 12.12
CA ARG A 282 -64.41 -233.90 11.94
C ARG A 282 -63.42 -235.06 12.10
N ILE A 283 -62.16 -234.85 11.72
CA ILE A 283 -61.08 -235.86 11.86
C ILE A 283 -60.69 -236.04 13.34
N SER A 284 -60.44 -234.95 14.08
CA SER A 284 -59.97 -235.03 15.47
C SER A 284 -60.92 -235.72 16.46
N VAL A 285 -62.22 -235.84 16.12
CA VAL A 285 -63.22 -236.61 16.89
C VAL A 285 -63.09 -238.13 16.64
N ALA A 286 -62.56 -238.57 15.49
CA ALA A 286 -62.31 -239.97 15.20
C ALA A 286 -61.13 -240.52 16.01
N ASP A 287 -60.00 -239.79 16.07
CA ASP A 287 -58.77 -240.23 16.75
C ASP A 287 -58.96 -240.54 18.24
N ARG A 288 -59.86 -239.80 18.91
CA ARG A 288 -60.18 -240.01 20.33
C ARG A 288 -60.86 -241.35 20.63
N LYS A 289 -61.42 -242.03 19.61
CA LYS A 289 -61.90 -243.42 19.75
C LYS A 289 -60.76 -244.44 19.72
N LEU A 290 -59.63 -244.11 19.11
CA LEU A 290 -58.54 -245.04 18.79
C LEU A 290 -57.55 -245.18 19.96
N LEU A 291 -57.28 -244.10 20.69
CA LEU A 291 -56.25 -244.11 21.75
C LEU A 291 -56.65 -244.93 22.99
N LYS A 292 -57.94 -244.96 23.39
CA LYS A 292 -58.40 -245.73 24.57
C LYS A 292 -58.27 -247.25 24.40
N CYS A 293 -58.68 -247.77 23.24
CA CYS A 293 -58.52 -249.19 22.91
C CYS A 293 -57.03 -249.60 22.91
N ARG A 294 -56.12 -248.65 22.62
CA ARG A 294 -54.66 -248.89 22.63
C ARG A 294 -54.09 -249.04 24.04
N THR A 295 -54.57 -248.25 25.01
CA THR A 295 -54.10 -248.34 26.41
C THR A 295 -54.56 -249.60 27.13
N GLU A 296 -55.80 -250.05 26.89
CA GLU A 296 -56.34 -251.28 27.51
C GLU A 296 -55.65 -252.53 26.92
N TYR A 297 -55.35 -252.52 25.62
CA TYR A 297 -54.59 -253.58 24.95
C TYR A 297 -53.14 -253.67 25.47
N GLN A 298 -52.44 -252.53 25.63
CA GLN A 298 -51.06 -252.53 26.13
C GLN A 298 -50.90 -253.06 27.56
N HIS A 299 -51.92 -252.96 28.42
CA HIS A 299 -51.86 -253.52 29.77
C HIS A 299 -51.96 -255.06 29.79
N HIS A 300 -52.74 -255.66 28.88
CA HIS A 300 -52.79 -257.11 28.73
C HIS A 300 -51.62 -257.66 27.93
N GLU A 301 -51.21 -256.99 26.86
CA GLU A 301 -50.05 -257.43 26.10
C GLU A 301 -48.79 -257.33 27.00
N THR A 302 -48.58 -256.30 27.84
CA THR A 302 -47.38 -256.28 28.72
C THR A 302 -47.28 -257.40 29.76
N ASN A 303 -48.40 -258.03 30.13
CA ASN A 303 -48.43 -259.23 30.98
C ASN A 303 -48.34 -260.57 30.19
N ARG A 304 -48.17 -260.49 28.87
CA ARG A 304 -47.83 -261.62 27.98
C ARG A 304 -46.75 -261.24 26.93
N SER A 305 -46.07 -260.09 27.11
CA SER A 305 -45.15 -259.46 26.16
C SER A 305 -44.25 -258.40 26.84
N GLN A 306 -42.93 -258.51 26.88
CA GLN A 306 -42.19 -259.58 26.29
C GLN A 306 -42.28 -259.47 24.65
N LEU A 307 -42.02 -258.27 23.90
CA LEU A 307 -42.15 -257.81 22.36
C LEU A 307 -41.72 -256.30 21.72
N LYS A 308 -41.96 -255.77 20.39
CA LYS A 308 -41.25 -254.57 19.56
C LYS A 308 -41.78 -253.82 18.12
N ASP A 309 -41.27 -252.61 17.54
CA ASP A 309 -41.06 -251.97 16.06
C ASP A 309 -41.66 -250.63 15.23
N GLU A 310 -41.07 -250.04 14.04
CA GLU A 310 -41.45 -249.04 12.81
C GLU A 310 -40.96 -247.45 12.51
N VAL A 311 -40.97 -246.50 11.43
CA VAL A 311 -41.03 -246.11 9.85
C VAL A 311 -41.08 -244.47 9.44
N CYS A 312 -41.06 -243.59 8.28
CA CYS A 312 -40.50 -243.10 6.84
C CYS A 312 -41.06 -241.61 6.28
N GLU A 313 -40.88 -240.65 5.20
CA GLU A 313 -40.15 -240.02 3.91
C GLU A 313 -40.37 -238.37 3.59
N LEU A 314 -40.22 -237.38 2.55
CA LEU A 314 -40.23 -236.98 0.99
C LEU A 314 -39.43 -235.68 0.24
N LYS A 315 -39.97 -234.68 -0.66
CA LYS A 315 -39.39 -233.90 -1.95
C LYS A 315 -39.87 -232.33 -2.39
N LYS A 316 -39.69 -231.32 -3.43
CA LYS A 316 -39.15 -230.77 -4.86
C LYS A 316 -39.26 -229.10 -5.15
N THR A 317 -39.10 -228.07 -6.18
CA THR A 317 -38.78 -227.48 -7.68
C THR A 317 -38.54 -225.82 -7.84
N GLY A 318 -38.35 -224.78 -8.83
CA GLY A 318 -38.19 -224.20 -10.34
C GLY A 318 -38.22 -222.51 -10.56
N LEU A 319 -38.11 -221.49 -11.58
CA LEU A 319 -37.74 -220.91 -13.05
C LEU A 319 -37.88 -219.24 -13.28
N CYS A 320 -37.73 -218.21 -14.28
CA CYS A 320 -37.19 -217.60 -15.68
C CYS A 320 -37.46 -215.95 -15.97
N ILE A 321 -37.28 -214.90 -16.95
CA ILE A 321 -36.68 -214.26 -18.32
C ILE A 321 -36.88 -212.59 -18.53
N ILE A 322 -36.70 -211.52 -19.50
CA ILE A 322 -36.19 -210.87 -20.89
C ILE A 322 -36.29 -209.18 -21.04
N GLN A 323 -36.11 -208.09 -21.97
CA GLN A 323 -35.63 -207.41 -23.35
C GLN A 323 -35.68 -205.72 -23.42
N TYR A 324 -35.54 -204.61 -24.35
CA TYR A 324 -35.12 -203.94 -25.75
C TYR A 324 -35.34 -202.27 -25.89
N LEU A 325 -35.22 -201.22 -26.86
CA LEU A 325 -34.40 -200.49 -28.02
C LEU A 325 -34.87 -198.96 -28.60
N SER A 326 -34.13 -197.92 -29.24
CA SER A 326 -34.60 -196.54 -29.95
C SER A 326 -33.62 -195.42 -30.75
N PHE A 327 -34.03 -194.25 -31.47
CA PHE A 327 -33.23 -193.09 -32.26
C PHE A 327 -33.89 -191.69 -32.93
N CYS A 328 -33.20 -190.49 -33.36
CA CYS A 328 -33.64 -189.19 -34.21
C CYS A 328 -32.58 -187.91 -34.48
N ILE A 329 -32.58 -186.62 -35.10
CA ILE A 329 -33.29 -185.52 -36.04
C ILE A 329 -32.48 -184.10 -36.48
N LEU A 330 -32.93 -182.98 -37.25
CA LEU A 330 -32.16 -181.69 -37.83
C LEU A 330 -32.80 -180.25 -38.40
N HIS A 331 -32.01 -179.10 -38.70
CA HIS A 331 -31.95 -177.63 -39.37
C HIS A 331 -33.09 -176.50 -39.78
N ASP A 332 -32.74 -175.14 -39.81
CA ASP A 332 -33.06 -173.91 -40.72
C ASP A 332 -33.95 -172.56 -40.51
N TYR A 333 -33.42 -171.37 -40.99
CA TYR A 333 -33.82 -169.98 -41.54
C TYR A 333 -34.76 -168.79 -41.00
N ASN A 334 -34.84 -167.64 -41.76
CA ASN A 334 -35.12 -166.18 -41.44
C ASN A 334 -36.39 -165.44 -42.06
N PHE A 335 -36.75 -164.20 -41.63
CA PHE A 335 -37.45 -163.13 -42.44
C PHE A 335 -37.28 -161.64 -41.96
N THR A 336 -37.69 -160.60 -42.74
CA THR A 336 -37.46 -159.14 -42.46
C THR A 336 -38.49 -158.13 -43.05
N ASN A 337 -38.62 -156.92 -42.46
CA ASN A 337 -39.22 -155.63 -42.94
C ASN A 337 -40.76 -155.41 -43.08
N LEU A 338 -41.29 -154.22 -42.68
CA LEU A 338 -41.83 -153.14 -43.57
C LEU A 338 -42.74 -152.04 -42.90
N CYS A 339 -42.24 -150.79 -42.81
CA CYS A 339 -42.87 -149.45 -43.04
C CYS A 339 -44.15 -148.87 -42.32
N ASN A 340 -44.05 -147.55 -42.00
CA ASN A 340 -45.00 -146.42 -42.25
C ASN A 340 -46.01 -145.83 -41.21
N SER A 341 -45.85 -144.50 -40.95
CA SER A 341 -46.89 -143.42 -41.03
C SER A 341 -47.47 -142.69 -39.78
N TYR A 342 -47.63 -141.36 -39.94
CA TYR A 342 -48.41 -140.31 -39.22
C TYR A 342 -48.10 -139.95 -37.74
N TYR A 343 -47.95 -138.70 -37.26
CA TYR A 343 -48.41 -137.29 -37.53
C TYR A 343 -49.62 -136.77 -36.72
N GLN A 344 -49.37 -136.05 -35.60
CA GLN A 344 -50.03 -134.80 -35.12
C GLN A 344 -49.64 -134.47 -33.65
N GLU A 345 -48.88 -133.39 -33.37
CA GLU A 345 -48.86 -132.69 -32.04
C GLU A 345 -48.01 -131.37 -31.99
N VAL A 346 -47.28 -130.96 -33.04
CA VAL A 346 -46.21 -129.93 -32.88
C VAL A 346 -46.52 -128.54 -33.47
N ASP A 347 -47.36 -128.43 -34.51
CA ASP A 347 -47.39 -127.24 -35.38
C ASP A 347 -48.36 -126.10 -34.95
N VAL A 348 -48.90 -126.17 -33.72
CA VAL A 348 -49.90 -125.20 -33.22
C VAL A 348 -49.28 -124.12 -32.31
N GLN A 349 -48.25 -124.44 -31.53
CA GLN A 349 -47.65 -123.50 -30.56
C GLN A 349 -46.73 -122.45 -31.22
N LEU A 350 -46.14 -122.75 -32.40
CA LEU A 350 -45.12 -121.89 -33.02
C LEU A 350 -45.68 -120.62 -33.69
N LYS A 351 -47.01 -120.54 -33.89
CA LYS A 351 -47.67 -119.44 -34.60
C LYS A 351 -48.01 -118.27 -33.68
N LEU A 352 -48.48 -118.55 -32.47
CA LEU A 352 -48.99 -117.56 -31.52
C LEU A 352 -47.88 -116.64 -30.96
N VAL A 353 -46.64 -117.11 -30.90
CA VAL A 353 -45.47 -116.33 -30.43
C VAL A 353 -44.99 -115.29 -31.46
N LYS A 354 -45.17 -115.55 -32.76
CA LYS A 354 -44.64 -114.66 -33.83
C LYS A 354 -45.44 -113.36 -33.96
N ASP A 355 -46.76 -113.43 -33.87
CA ASP A 355 -47.64 -112.26 -34.06
C ASP A 355 -47.53 -111.25 -32.91
N VAL A 356 -47.28 -111.72 -31.67
CA VAL A 356 -47.06 -110.86 -30.50
C VAL A 356 -45.72 -110.10 -30.60
N LEU A 357 -44.66 -110.77 -31.06
CA LEU A 357 -43.35 -110.13 -31.27
C LEU A 357 -43.40 -109.05 -32.35
N PHE A 358 -44.05 -109.32 -33.48
CA PHE A 358 -44.16 -108.34 -34.58
C PHE A 358 -44.86 -107.05 -34.11
N LYS A 359 -45.96 -107.19 -33.35
CA LYS A 359 -46.73 -106.05 -32.85
C LYS A 359 -45.95 -105.19 -31.83
N LYS A 360 -45.18 -105.81 -30.94
CA LYS A 360 -44.34 -105.07 -29.97
C LYS A 360 -43.13 -104.38 -30.61
N VAL A 361 -42.54 -104.95 -31.66
CA VAL A 361 -41.50 -104.26 -32.45
C VAL A 361 -42.08 -103.03 -33.14
N GLN A 362 -43.29 -103.12 -33.71
CA GLN A 362 -43.95 -102.00 -34.38
C GLN A 362 -44.27 -100.84 -33.42
N GLU A 363 -44.76 -101.14 -32.21
CA GLU A 363 -44.98 -100.13 -31.16
C GLU A 363 -43.66 -99.44 -30.75
N LEU A 364 -42.60 -100.21 -30.49
CA LEU A 364 -41.26 -99.68 -30.14
C LEU A 364 -40.70 -98.76 -31.24
N GLN A 365 -40.97 -99.07 -32.50
CA GLN A 365 -40.54 -98.29 -33.65
C GLN A 365 -41.33 -96.96 -33.78
N THR A 366 -42.58 -96.91 -33.33
CA THR A 366 -43.33 -95.64 -33.24
C THR A 366 -42.87 -94.74 -32.09
N GLU A 367 -42.51 -95.29 -30.93
CA GLU A 367 -41.97 -94.50 -29.83
C GLU A 367 -40.56 -93.97 -30.13
N THR A 368 -39.67 -94.75 -30.77
CA THR A 368 -38.36 -94.22 -31.22
C THR A 368 -38.46 -93.20 -32.35
N MET A 369 -39.58 -93.13 -33.09
CA MET A 369 -39.86 -92.00 -33.99
C MET A 369 -40.31 -90.74 -33.23
N LYS A 370 -41.13 -90.88 -32.18
CA LYS A 370 -41.50 -89.76 -31.29
C LYS A 370 -40.30 -89.24 -30.51
N GLU A 371 -39.44 -90.12 -30.00
CA GLU A 371 -38.18 -89.76 -29.35
C GLU A 371 -37.32 -88.90 -30.27
N LYS A 372 -37.14 -89.29 -31.54
CA LYS A 372 -36.39 -88.50 -32.53
C LYS A 372 -37.05 -87.16 -32.86
N ALA A 373 -38.38 -87.08 -32.86
CA ALA A 373 -39.09 -85.80 -33.01
C ALA A 373 -38.84 -84.87 -31.80
N VAL A 374 -39.01 -85.38 -30.57
CA VAL A 374 -38.77 -84.62 -29.33
C VAL A 374 -37.30 -84.24 -29.18
N VAL A 375 -36.36 -85.09 -29.55
CA VAL A 375 -34.92 -84.74 -29.61
C VAL A 375 -34.68 -83.62 -30.62
N SER A 376 -35.34 -83.64 -31.79
CA SER A 376 -35.25 -82.56 -32.78
C SER A 376 -35.85 -81.24 -32.27
N GLU A 377 -36.95 -81.29 -31.52
CA GLU A 377 -37.50 -80.11 -30.83
C GLU A 377 -36.59 -79.61 -29.69
N ILE A 378 -35.90 -80.50 -28.98
CA ILE A 378 -34.88 -80.15 -27.97
C ILE A 378 -33.65 -79.52 -28.63
N GLU A 379 -33.21 -80.01 -29.79
CA GLU A 379 -32.12 -79.41 -30.56
C GLU A 379 -32.51 -78.03 -31.12
N GLY A 380 -33.74 -77.90 -31.61
CA GLY A 380 -34.34 -76.65 -32.08
C GLY A 380 -34.49 -75.62 -30.97
N THR A 381 -35.07 -76.00 -29.83
CA THR A 381 -35.21 -75.12 -28.65
C THR A 381 -33.86 -74.79 -28.02
N ARG A 382 -32.87 -75.70 -28.00
CA ARG A 382 -31.48 -75.37 -27.64
C ARG A 382 -30.85 -74.37 -28.60
N SER A 383 -31.16 -74.44 -29.89
CA SER A 383 -30.66 -73.50 -30.90
C SER A 383 -31.30 -72.12 -30.74
N SER A 384 -32.62 -72.07 -30.53
CA SER A 384 -33.35 -70.85 -30.16
C SER A 384 -32.86 -70.27 -28.82
N LEU A 385 -32.56 -71.10 -27.83
CA LEU A 385 -32.03 -70.67 -26.52
C LEU A 385 -30.58 -70.18 -26.64
N LYS A 386 -29.74 -70.77 -27.50
CA LYS A 386 -28.43 -70.20 -27.86
C LYS A 386 -28.57 -68.84 -28.56
N HIS A 387 -29.54 -68.69 -29.47
CA HIS A 387 -29.81 -67.41 -30.12
C HIS A 387 -30.31 -66.37 -29.10
N LEU A 388 -31.24 -66.74 -28.23
CA LEU A 388 -31.77 -65.87 -27.18
C LEU A 388 -30.70 -65.49 -26.15
N ASN A 389 -29.83 -66.41 -25.75
CA ASN A 389 -28.71 -66.16 -24.83
C ASN A 389 -27.62 -65.30 -25.50
N HIS A 390 -27.41 -65.43 -26.82
CA HIS A 390 -26.55 -64.52 -27.58
C HIS A 390 -27.16 -63.12 -27.71
N GLN A 391 -28.48 -63.00 -27.98
CA GLN A 391 -29.19 -61.72 -27.91
C GLN A 391 -29.12 -61.12 -26.51
N LEU A 392 -29.31 -61.93 -25.45
CA LEU A 392 -29.27 -61.49 -24.06
C LEU A 392 -27.87 -61.00 -23.69
N ARG A 393 -26.80 -61.72 -24.02
CA ARG A 393 -25.42 -61.22 -23.89
C ARG A 393 -25.13 -59.98 -24.72
N ARG A 394 -25.77 -59.82 -25.88
CA ARG A 394 -25.64 -58.59 -26.69
C ARG A 394 -26.37 -57.42 -26.04
N LEU A 395 -27.53 -57.66 -25.43
CA LEU A 395 -28.28 -56.70 -24.62
C LEU A 395 -27.56 -56.40 -23.29
N ASP A 396 -26.88 -57.36 -22.66
CA ASP A 396 -26.01 -57.14 -21.49
C ASP A 396 -24.83 -56.24 -21.88
N PHE A 397 -24.22 -56.47 -23.06
CA PHE A 397 -23.15 -55.64 -23.58
C PHE A 397 -23.65 -54.25 -24.02
N GLU A 398 -24.82 -54.16 -24.65
CA GLU A 398 -25.47 -52.91 -25.04
C GLU A 398 -25.97 -52.13 -23.80
N THR A 399 -26.40 -52.80 -22.72
CA THR A 399 -26.79 -52.15 -21.46
C THR A 399 -25.61 -51.80 -20.57
N LEU A 400 -24.52 -52.58 -20.52
CA LEU A 400 -23.26 -52.16 -19.91
C LEU A 400 -22.68 -50.95 -20.64
N LYS A 401 -22.70 -50.95 -21.98
CA LYS A 401 -22.26 -49.80 -22.78
C LYS A 401 -23.21 -48.61 -22.65
N GLN A 402 -24.52 -48.83 -22.52
CA GLN A 402 -25.48 -47.77 -22.17
C GLN A 402 -25.32 -47.30 -20.72
N GLN A 403 -24.85 -48.12 -19.77
CA GLN A 403 -24.50 -47.68 -18.41
C GLN A 403 -23.21 -46.88 -18.42
N GLU A 404 -22.16 -47.30 -19.15
CA GLU A 404 -20.93 -46.53 -19.33
C GLU A 404 -21.20 -45.17 -20.01
N ILE A 405 -22.05 -45.17 -21.04
CA ILE A 405 -22.58 -43.94 -21.65
C ILE A 405 -23.47 -43.18 -20.66
N MET A 406 -24.31 -43.82 -19.85
CA MET A 406 -25.18 -43.12 -18.89
C MET A 406 -24.37 -42.49 -17.75
N TYR A 407 -23.37 -43.16 -17.19
CA TYR A 407 -22.52 -42.60 -16.14
C TYR A 407 -21.65 -41.46 -16.67
N SER A 408 -21.05 -41.62 -17.86
CA SER A 408 -20.31 -40.51 -18.49
C SER A 408 -21.23 -39.38 -18.93
N GLN A 409 -22.44 -39.66 -19.44
CA GLN A 409 -23.45 -38.66 -19.80
C GLN A 409 -24.10 -38.02 -18.56
N VAL A 410 -24.18 -38.70 -17.41
CA VAL A 410 -24.66 -38.11 -16.13
C VAL A 410 -23.59 -37.22 -15.53
N ASP A 411 -22.32 -37.62 -15.54
CA ASP A 411 -21.21 -36.76 -15.13
C ASP A 411 -21.05 -35.55 -16.07
N VAL A 412 -21.13 -35.76 -17.39
CA VAL A 412 -21.15 -34.69 -18.39
C VAL A 412 -22.41 -33.83 -18.29
N ASN A 413 -23.60 -34.38 -18.01
CA ASN A 413 -24.82 -33.59 -17.82
C ASN A 413 -24.84 -32.86 -16.48
N PHE A 414 -24.24 -33.40 -15.42
CA PHE A 414 -24.07 -32.73 -14.13
C PHE A 414 -23.05 -31.60 -14.26
N LYS A 415 -21.93 -31.83 -14.96
CA LYS A 415 -20.96 -30.79 -15.32
C LYS A 415 -21.57 -29.76 -16.25
N LEU A 416 -22.32 -30.15 -17.28
CA LEU A 416 -23.02 -29.22 -18.18
C LEU A 416 -24.11 -28.45 -17.46
N LYS A 417 -24.88 -29.04 -16.54
CA LYS A 417 -25.90 -28.35 -15.75
C LYS A 417 -25.28 -27.39 -14.74
N GLN A 418 -24.25 -27.81 -14.03
CA GLN A 418 -23.52 -26.93 -13.11
C GLN A 418 -22.73 -25.86 -13.87
N ILE A 419 -22.31 -26.12 -15.11
CA ILE A 419 -21.78 -25.10 -16.02
C ILE A 419 -22.92 -24.18 -16.44
N THR A 420 -24.04 -24.64 -17.00
CA THR A 420 -25.11 -23.74 -17.48
C THR A 420 -25.78 -22.93 -16.37
N GLU A 421 -25.97 -23.47 -15.17
CA GLU A 421 -26.42 -22.69 -14.01
C GLU A 421 -25.37 -21.64 -13.57
N LYS A 422 -24.07 -21.90 -13.81
CA LYS A 422 -23.02 -20.89 -13.66
C LYS A 422 -22.96 -19.94 -14.86
N THR A 423 -23.22 -20.37 -16.09
CA THR A 423 -23.22 -19.51 -17.28
C THR A 423 -24.40 -18.56 -17.22
N THR A 424 -25.63 -19.04 -16.97
CA THR A 424 -26.80 -18.15 -16.81
C THR A 424 -26.61 -17.21 -15.63
N SER A 425 -26.08 -17.68 -14.49
CA SER A 425 -25.80 -16.78 -13.35
C SER A 425 -24.60 -15.84 -13.58
N VAL A 426 -23.74 -16.10 -14.57
CA VAL A 426 -22.67 -15.18 -15.03
C VAL A 426 -23.18 -14.26 -16.14
N GLU A 427 -24.11 -14.70 -16.99
CA GLU A 427 -24.76 -13.94 -18.05
C GLU A 427 -25.77 -12.95 -17.44
N GLU A 428 -26.57 -13.36 -16.45
CA GLU A 428 -27.41 -12.45 -15.65
C GLU A 428 -26.57 -11.43 -14.88
N LYS A 429 -25.39 -11.81 -14.38
CA LYS A 429 -24.47 -10.85 -13.76
C LYS A 429 -23.79 -9.97 -14.80
N ALA A 430 -23.48 -10.50 -15.99
CA ALA A 430 -22.89 -9.74 -17.08
C ALA A 430 -23.89 -8.72 -17.65
N THR A 431 -25.17 -9.08 -17.87
CA THR A 431 -26.19 -8.15 -18.32
C THR A 431 -26.51 -7.09 -17.26
N ASN A 432 -26.67 -7.47 -15.99
CA ASN A 432 -26.83 -6.47 -14.92
C ASN A 432 -25.60 -5.55 -14.81
N LEU A 433 -24.37 -6.06 -14.92
CA LEU A 433 -23.17 -5.22 -14.93
C LEU A 433 -23.04 -4.38 -16.21
N GLU A 434 -23.45 -4.89 -17.37
CA GLU A 434 -23.42 -4.17 -18.65
C GLU A 434 -24.48 -3.06 -18.69
N ASP A 435 -25.65 -3.30 -18.10
CA ASP A 435 -26.72 -2.29 -18.00
C ASP A 435 -26.43 -1.27 -16.90
N MET A 436 -25.85 -1.67 -15.77
CA MET A 436 -25.25 -0.72 -14.81
C MET A 436 -24.13 0.10 -15.47
N LEU A 437 -23.25 -0.51 -16.26
CA LEU A 437 -22.20 0.20 -17.00
C LEU A 437 -22.77 1.13 -18.07
N LYS A 438 -23.89 0.78 -18.74
CA LYS A 438 -24.60 1.69 -19.66
C LYS A 438 -25.26 2.85 -18.94
N GLU A 439 -25.82 2.63 -17.75
CA GLU A 439 -26.43 3.69 -16.93
C GLU A 439 -25.36 4.65 -16.38
N GLU A 440 -24.24 4.13 -15.89
CA GLU A 440 -23.05 4.91 -15.49
C GLU A 440 -22.42 5.64 -16.69
N GLU A 441 -22.24 4.98 -17.84
CA GLU A 441 -21.70 5.62 -19.04
C GLU A 441 -22.64 6.72 -19.57
N LYS A 442 -23.96 6.54 -19.43
CA LYS A 442 -25.00 7.55 -19.70
C LYS A 442 -24.97 8.70 -18.69
N GLY A 443 -24.69 8.42 -17.42
CA GLY A 443 -24.40 9.41 -16.38
C GLY A 443 -23.17 10.25 -16.75
N VAL A 444 -22.03 9.59 -16.96
CA VAL A 444 -20.76 10.22 -17.38
C VAL A 444 -20.91 10.97 -18.71
N LYS A 445 -21.71 10.50 -19.67
CA LYS A 445 -22.02 11.23 -20.92
C LYS A 445 -22.86 12.49 -20.66
N ASN A 446 -23.82 12.46 -19.73
CA ASN A 446 -24.58 13.64 -19.32
C ASN A 446 -23.70 14.64 -18.57
N ASP A 447 -22.88 14.19 -17.62
CA ASP A 447 -21.95 15.04 -16.89
C ASP A 447 -20.90 15.66 -17.82
N LEU A 448 -20.35 14.88 -18.76
CA LEU A 448 -19.48 15.39 -19.81
C LEU A 448 -20.18 16.42 -20.71
N TYR A 449 -21.48 16.26 -21.00
CA TYR A 449 -22.28 17.26 -21.71
C TYR A 449 -22.46 18.54 -20.88
N PHE A 450 -22.79 18.44 -19.58
CA PHE A 450 -22.93 19.60 -18.69
C PHE A 450 -21.59 20.33 -18.47
N ILE A 451 -20.49 19.60 -18.22
CA ILE A 451 -19.13 20.14 -18.11
C ILE A 451 -18.73 20.83 -19.42
N LYS A 452 -18.98 20.23 -20.57
CA LYS A 452 -18.70 20.83 -21.89
C LYS A 452 -19.53 22.10 -22.13
N LYS A 453 -20.79 22.14 -21.64
CA LYS A 453 -21.67 23.32 -21.76
C LYS A 453 -21.26 24.45 -20.81
N SER A 454 -20.85 24.15 -19.58
CA SER A 454 -20.28 25.12 -18.65
C SER A 454 -18.91 25.62 -19.12
N ASN A 455 -18.07 24.77 -19.71
CA ASN A 455 -16.80 25.17 -20.31
C ASN A 455 -16.99 26.06 -21.56
N SER A 456 -18.08 25.89 -22.33
CA SER A 456 -18.46 26.85 -23.37
C SER A 456 -18.75 28.21 -22.74
N LYS A 457 -19.66 28.28 -21.76
CA LYS A 457 -19.99 29.54 -21.06
C LYS A 457 -18.77 30.23 -20.46
N ASN A 458 -17.90 29.49 -19.76
CA ASN A 458 -16.65 30.02 -19.22
C ASN A 458 -15.70 30.53 -20.34
N CYS A 459 -15.74 29.96 -21.53
CA CYS A 459 -14.98 30.44 -22.69
C CYS A 459 -15.60 31.73 -23.26
N ASP A 460 -16.92 31.80 -23.35
CA ASP A 460 -17.68 32.96 -23.83
C ASP A 460 -17.51 34.16 -22.87
N GLU A 461 -17.65 33.92 -21.56
CA GLU A 461 -17.38 34.88 -20.48
C GLU A 461 -15.91 35.35 -20.48
N LYS A 462 -14.96 34.42 -20.68
CA LYS A 462 -13.53 34.76 -20.86
C LYS A 462 -13.28 35.61 -22.10
N GLN A 463 -13.98 35.38 -23.21
CA GLN A 463 -13.87 36.24 -24.40
C GLN A 463 -14.49 37.63 -24.16
N SER A 464 -15.58 37.72 -23.40
CA SER A 464 -16.19 38.99 -22.98
C SER A 464 -15.23 39.80 -22.10
N LEU A 465 -14.70 39.19 -21.03
CA LEU A 465 -13.70 39.81 -20.15
C LEU A 465 -12.42 40.20 -20.90
N MET A 466 -12.00 39.41 -21.90
CA MET A 466 -10.85 39.76 -22.74
C MET A 466 -11.14 40.97 -23.66
N HIS A 467 -12.36 41.13 -24.17
CA HIS A 467 -12.77 42.34 -24.88
C HIS A 467 -12.81 43.56 -23.94
N GLU A 468 -13.31 43.39 -22.72
CA GLU A 468 -13.37 44.47 -21.72
C GLU A 468 -11.99 44.91 -21.25
N ILE A 469 -11.07 43.96 -20.98
CA ILE A 469 -9.65 44.24 -20.71
C ILE A 469 -9.00 44.97 -21.90
N ASN A 470 -9.28 44.58 -23.15
CA ASN A 470 -8.77 45.29 -24.33
C ASN A 470 -9.37 46.71 -24.45
N GLY A 471 -10.64 46.91 -24.09
CA GLY A 471 -11.28 48.22 -24.00
C GLY A 471 -10.64 49.12 -22.93
N LEU A 472 -10.36 48.57 -21.75
CA LEU A 472 -9.65 49.25 -20.67
C LEU A 472 -8.21 49.59 -21.05
N ASN A 473 -7.49 48.68 -21.71
CA ASN A 473 -6.16 48.95 -22.25
C ASN A 473 -6.20 50.10 -23.28
N LEU A 474 -7.15 50.10 -24.21
CA LEU A 474 -7.34 51.22 -25.16
C LEU A 474 -7.71 52.54 -24.46
N PHE A 475 -8.42 52.50 -23.33
CA PHE A 475 -8.71 53.67 -22.51
C PHE A 475 -7.47 54.19 -21.77
N ILE A 476 -6.65 53.31 -21.20
CA ILE A 476 -5.35 53.64 -20.59
C ILE A 476 -4.43 54.26 -21.63
N ASP A 477 -4.30 53.64 -22.79
CA ASP A 477 -3.48 54.08 -23.91
C ASP A 477 -3.93 55.47 -24.44
N ARG A 478 -5.23 55.76 -24.37
CA ARG A 478 -5.81 57.07 -24.69
C ARG A 478 -5.56 58.10 -23.59
N SER A 479 -5.69 57.75 -22.32
CA SER A 479 -5.41 58.64 -21.18
C SER A 479 -3.92 58.98 -21.07
N GLU A 480 -3.04 58.04 -21.40
CA GLU A 480 -1.60 58.23 -21.59
C GLU A 480 -1.28 59.26 -22.69
N LYS A 481 -1.98 59.18 -23.83
CA LYS A 481 -1.84 60.13 -24.94
C LYS A 481 -2.35 61.52 -24.55
N GLU A 482 -3.46 61.62 -23.83
CA GLU A 482 -3.95 62.89 -23.25
C GLU A 482 -2.94 63.45 -22.22
N LEU A 483 -2.39 62.61 -21.33
CA LEU A 483 -1.38 63.01 -20.35
C LEU A 483 -0.08 63.48 -21.01
N LYS A 484 0.35 62.84 -22.10
CA LYS A 484 1.51 63.27 -22.91
C LYS A 484 1.24 64.61 -23.59
N LYS A 485 0.04 64.85 -24.15
CA LYS A 485 -0.38 66.18 -24.64
C LYS A 485 -0.37 67.22 -23.52
N ALA A 486 -0.92 66.92 -22.35
CA ALA A 486 -0.99 67.83 -21.21
C ALA A 486 0.41 68.18 -20.66
N LYS A 487 1.32 67.20 -20.59
CA LYS A 487 2.74 67.42 -20.25
C LYS A 487 3.43 68.32 -21.28
N ALA A 488 3.25 68.06 -22.58
CA ALA A 488 3.79 68.91 -23.65
C ALA A 488 3.21 70.34 -23.63
N PHE A 489 1.89 70.48 -23.39
CA PHE A 489 1.23 71.77 -23.25
C PHE A 489 1.75 72.55 -22.03
N LYS A 490 1.90 71.89 -20.86
CA LYS A 490 2.52 72.49 -19.67
C LYS A 490 3.95 72.97 -19.95
N GLN A 491 4.73 72.21 -20.71
CA GLN A 491 6.10 72.54 -21.06
C GLN A 491 6.17 73.70 -22.09
N SER A 492 5.25 73.73 -23.06
CA SER A 492 5.05 74.85 -23.98
C SER A 492 4.60 76.12 -23.26
N CYS A 493 3.64 76.05 -22.32
CA CYS A 493 3.26 77.15 -21.46
C CYS A 493 4.41 77.63 -20.56
N TYR A 494 5.31 76.75 -20.11
CA TYR A 494 6.50 77.16 -19.35
C TYR A 494 7.49 77.92 -20.24
N PHE A 495 7.71 77.48 -21.48
CA PHE A 495 8.51 78.18 -22.49
C PHE A 495 7.89 79.56 -22.84
N PHE A 496 6.58 79.61 -23.11
CA PHE A 496 5.86 80.84 -23.40
C PHE A 496 5.88 81.82 -22.22
N LYS A 497 5.71 81.33 -20.98
CA LYS A 497 5.80 82.13 -19.75
C LYS A 497 7.21 82.64 -19.47
N LYS A 498 8.26 81.88 -19.84
CA LYS A 498 9.66 82.33 -19.78
C LYS A 498 9.90 83.47 -20.78
N ASN A 499 9.44 83.33 -22.03
CA ASN A 499 9.60 84.36 -23.06
C ASN A 499 8.80 85.63 -22.73
N LEU A 500 7.58 85.48 -22.22
CA LEU A 500 6.74 86.60 -21.75
C LEU A 500 7.37 87.36 -20.57
N PHE A 501 8.21 86.70 -19.75
CA PHE A 501 8.92 87.36 -18.65
C PHE A 501 10.17 88.12 -19.12
N HIS A 502 10.79 87.73 -20.25
CA HIS A 502 11.83 88.53 -20.90
C HIS A 502 11.24 89.76 -21.59
N PHE A 503 10.17 89.60 -22.38
CA PHE A 503 9.53 90.71 -23.10
C PHE A 503 9.02 91.83 -22.17
N ARG A 504 8.68 91.49 -20.92
CA ARG A 504 8.21 92.45 -19.91
C ARG A 504 9.31 93.24 -19.19
N LYS A 505 10.57 93.11 -19.61
CA LYS A 505 11.73 93.80 -18.97
C LYS A 505 12.39 94.88 -19.82
N GLU A 506 12.01 95.04 -21.09
CA GLU A 506 12.65 96.01 -22.01
C GLU A 506 11.77 97.25 -22.31
N GLU A 507 10.45 97.21 -22.03
CA GLU A 507 9.53 98.35 -22.25
C GLU A 507 9.42 99.33 -21.05
N LYS A 508 10.53 99.68 -20.38
CA LYS A 508 10.54 100.72 -19.32
C LYS A 508 11.81 101.59 -19.31
N PHE A 509 12.19 102.15 -20.47
CA PHE A 509 13.26 103.17 -20.49
C PHE A 509 13.13 104.27 -21.58
N THR A 510 11.94 104.83 -21.81
CA THR A 510 11.81 106.12 -22.52
C THR A 510 10.49 106.89 -22.24
N CYS A 511 10.64 108.21 -22.09
CA CYS A 511 9.71 109.30 -22.42
C CYS A 511 8.21 109.26 -21.99
N ALA A 512 7.84 110.14 -21.05
CA ALA A 512 6.79 111.17 -21.20
C ALA A 512 6.60 111.99 -19.89
N GLN A 513 6.28 113.30 -19.88
CA GLN A 513 6.60 114.38 -20.82
C GLN A 513 6.47 115.77 -20.13
N SER A 514 7.56 116.55 -20.14
CA SER A 514 7.66 117.99 -20.48
C SER A 514 6.73 119.08 -19.90
N THR A 515 7.36 120.22 -19.53
CA THR A 515 6.87 121.64 -19.57
C THR A 515 5.70 122.05 -18.62
N ILE A 516 5.57 123.31 -18.18
CA ILE A 516 6.31 124.57 -18.44
C ILE A 516 6.93 125.16 -17.12
N LEU A 517 6.95 126.42 -16.62
CA LEU A 517 6.37 127.76 -16.90
C LEU A 517 7.48 128.84 -17.06
N MET A 518 7.28 130.12 -16.67
CA MET A 518 8.09 131.29 -17.08
C MET A 518 7.85 132.57 -16.23
N PHE A 519 8.73 133.59 -16.44
CA PHE A 519 8.61 135.05 -16.16
C PHE A 519 8.65 135.53 -14.68
N ASP A 520 9.04 136.77 -14.30
CA ASP A 520 10.00 137.83 -14.79
C ASP A 520 10.04 138.96 -13.68
N PHE A 521 10.67 140.16 -13.68
CA PHE A 521 11.52 140.99 -14.57
C PHE A 521 12.26 142.11 -13.75
N SER A 522 13.42 142.63 -14.22
CA SER A 522 14.12 143.90 -13.80
C SER A 522 14.69 143.99 -12.35
N PHE A 523 15.74 144.76 -11.99
CA PHE A 523 16.10 146.15 -12.34
C PHE A 523 17.56 146.58 -11.93
N SER A 524 18.12 147.58 -12.64
CA SER A 524 19.33 148.43 -12.43
C SER A 524 20.08 148.38 -11.07
N PHE A 525 21.41 148.21 -10.93
CA PHE A 525 22.59 148.96 -11.48
C PHE A 525 22.72 150.42 -10.97
N HIS A 526 23.69 150.72 -10.08
CA HIS A 526 24.89 151.58 -10.32
C HIS A 526 25.78 151.80 -9.06
N ILE A 527 26.82 152.66 -9.16
CA ILE A 527 27.74 153.20 -8.13
C ILE A 527 28.82 152.24 -7.57
N SER A 528 29.97 152.20 -8.24
CA SER A 528 31.34 152.13 -7.65
C SER A 528 32.42 152.17 -8.74
N ALA A 529 32.41 153.23 -9.57
CA ALA A 529 33.41 153.47 -10.63
C ALA A 529 33.61 154.99 -10.87
N GLU A 530 33.49 155.79 -9.81
CA GLU A 530 33.44 157.25 -9.92
C GLU A 530 34.82 157.91 -10.10
N PHE A 531 34.96 158.57 -11.25
CA PHE A 531 35.10 160.04 -11.36
C PHE A 531 36.30 160.78 -10.74
N HIS A 532 37.02 160.22 -9.75
CA HIS A 532 38.04 160.95 -8.99
C HIS A 532 39.42 160.30 -8.90
N GLU A 533 39.70 159.22 -9.65
CA GLU A 533 41.10 158.97 -10.02
C GLU A 533 41.54 160.00 -11.07
N ARG A 534 42.19 161.06 -10.59
CA ARG A 534 42.82 162.14 -11.37
C ARG A 534 41.76 163.03 -12.07
N LEU A 535 41.33 164.15 -11.48
CA LEU A 535 42.11 165.03 -10.59
C LEU A 535 43.56 165.22 -11.09
N SER A 536 43.77 165.06 -12.40
CA SER A 536 45.02 165.38 -13.08
C SER A 536 45.16 166.89 -13.21
N LYS A 537 45.44 167.50 -12.06
CA LYS A 537 46.24 168.71 -11.88
C LYS A 537 45.79 169.91 -12.74
N ILE A 538 45.34 171.01 -12.14
CA ILE A 538 46.11 171.80 -11.15
C ILE A 538 47.57 172.11 -11.64
N ASP A 539 47.87 171.88 -12.93
CA ASP A 539 49.16 172.22 -13.57
C ASP A 539 48.99 173.19 -14.76
N LYS A 540 47.74 173.46 -15.19
CA LYS A 540 47.40 174.58 -16.11
C LYS A 540 46.76 175.79 -15.41
N LEU A 541 46.51 175.68 -14.10
CA LEU A 541 46.33 176.86 -13.24
C LEU A 541 47.64 177.67 -13.08
N LYS A 542 48.80 177.12 -13.52
CA LYS A 542 50.04 177.90 -13.75
C LYS A 542 49.82 179.12 -14.65
N ASN A 543 48.94 179.03 -15.65
CA ASN A 543 48.65 180.14 -16.56
C ASN A 543 47.76 181.25 -15.93
N ARG A 544 47.55 181.23 -14.60
CA ARG A 544 46.75 182.21 -13.85
C ARG A 544 47.60 183.16 -12.98
N TYR A 545 48.84 183.46 -13.38
CA TYR A 545 49.69 184.42 -12.64
C TYR A 545 50.64 185.29 -13.47
N GLU A 546 51.03 184.87 -14.69
CA GLU A 546 52.25 185.40 -15.33
C GLU A 546 52.01 186.54 -16.35
N ILE A 547 50.76 186.79 -16.78
CA ILE A 547 50.40 187.97 -17.59
C ILE A 547 49.23 188.72 -16.94
N LEU A 548 49.35 189.93 -16.37
CA LEU A 548 50.43 190.76 -15.83
C LEU A 548 49.80 192.16 -15.73
N THR A 549 49.40 192.57 -14.53
CA THR A 549 49.34 193.97 -14.06
C THR A 549 49.08 195.09 -15.11
N VAL A 550 47.85 195.22 -15.63
CA VAL A 550 47.48 196.39 -16.49
C VAL A 550 46.23 197.14 -16.00
N VAL A 551 45.16 196.47 -15.56
CA VAL A 551 43.98 197.15 -14.95
C VAL A 551 44.09 197.14 -13.41
N MET A 552 45.28 197.49 -12.93
CA MET A 552 45.57 197.83 -11.54
C MET A 552 45.14 199.28 -11.31
N LEU A 553 44.28 199.49 -10.29
CA LEU A 553 44.08 200.79 -9.60
C LEU A 553 43.47 201.94 -10.46
N PRO A 554 43.09 203.08 -9.84
CA PRO A 554 42.49 203.25 -8.51
C PRO A 554 41.19 204.10 -8.54
N PRO A 555 40.42 204.17 -7.44
CA PRO A 555 39.36 205.15 -7.26
C PRO A 555 39.90 206.54 -6.87
N GLU A 556 39.32 207.61 -7.45
CA GLU A 556 39.22 208.94 -6.83
C GLU A 556 38.11 209.75 -7.56
N GLY A 557 37.20 210.39 -6.80
CA GLY A 557 35.99 211.06 -7.31
C GLY A 557 34.80 210.10 -7.58
N GLU A 558 33.54 210.42 -7.26
CA GLU A 558 32.96 211.61 -6.62
C GLU A 558 31.83 211.23 -5.62
N GLU A 559 31.61 212.11 -4.63
CA GLU A 559 30.43 212.26 -3.74
C GLU A 559 29.81 211.03 -3.03
N GLU A 560 30.39 210.78 -1.84
CA GLU A 560 29.77 210.37 -0.56
C GLU A 560 28.34 209.78 -0.55
N LYS A 561 28.22 208.54 -0.04
CA LYS A 561 26.94 207.97 0.44
C LYS A 561 27.07 207.48 1.89
N THR A 562 26.03 207.77 2.67
CA THR A 562 26.10 207.79 4.14
C THR A 562 26.19 206.39 4.78
N GLN A 563 26.84 206.33 5.94
CA GLN A 563 27.22 205.12 6.70
C GLN A 563 26.09 204.10 6.97
N ALA A 564 24.81 204.53 6.95
CA ALA A 564 23.65 203.65 7.14
C ALA A 564 23.57 202.50 6.13
N TYR A 565 24.02 202.69 4.88
CA TYR A 565 23.97 201.66 3.84
C TYR A 565 24.74 200.38 4.22
N TYR A 566 25.95 200.54 4.76
CA TYR A 566 26.80 199.41 5.16
C TYR A 566 26.22 198.64 6.35
N VAL A 567 25.56 199.34 7.29
CA VAL A 567 24.89 198.71 8.45
C VAL A 567 23.71 197.84 8.00
N ILE A 568 22.90 198.32 7.05
CA ILE A 568 21.76 197.57 6.51
C ILE A 568 22.25 196.32 5.78
N LYS A 569 23.29 196.42 4.96
CA LYS A 569 23.84 195.27 4.23
C LYS A 569 24.39 194.21 5.20
N ALA A 570 25.17 194.60 6.20
CA ALA A 570 25.71 193.68 7.20
C ALA A 570 24.61 192.98 8.03
N ALA A 571 23.47 193.65 8.27
CA ALA A 571 22.32 193.03 8.92
C ALA A 571 21.61 191.99 8.03
N GLN A 572 21.51 192.23 6.72
CA GLN A 572 20.94 191.28 5.77
C GLN A 572 21.80 190.01 5.62
N GLU A 573 23.12 190.16 5.45
CA GLU A 573 24.04 189.03 5.35
C GLU A 573 24.03 188.17 6.63
N LYS A 574 23.87 188.78 7.82
CA LYS A 574 23.70 188.04 9.08
C LYS A 574 22.41 187.21 9.11
N GLU A 575 21.29 187.76 8.64
CA GLU A 575 19.98 187.09 8.64
C GLU A 575 19.92 185.93 7.62
N GLU A 576 20.68 186.00 6.54
CA GLU A 576 20.83 184.88 5.61
C GLU A 576 21.68 183.74 6.21
N LEU A 577 22.80 184.08 6.86
CA LEU A 577 23.61 183.10 7.60
C LEU A 577 22.83 182.43 8.74
N GLN A 578 21.93 183.16 9.42
CA GLN A 578 21.06 182.60 10.45
C GLN A 578 20.11 181.54 9.87
N ARG A 579 19.40 181.86 8.78
CA ARG A 579 18.51 180.91 8.08
C ARG A 579 19.25 179.71 7.47
N GLU A 580 20.50 179.90 7.04
CA GLU A 580 21.33 178.80 6.55
C GLU A 580 21.78 177.88 7.71
N GLY A 581 22.04 178.45 8.89
CA GLY A 581 22.24 177.70 10.15
C GLY A 581 21.03 176.85 10.53
N ASP A 582 19.83 177.45 10.61
CA ASP A 582 18.59 176.73 10.94
C ASP A 582 18.32 175.56 9.97
N SER A 583 18.67 175.76 8.68
CA SER A 583 18.59 174.75 7.62
C SER A 583 19.59 173.59 7.77
N LEU A 584 20.74 173.84 8.42
CA LEU A 584 21.73 172.82 8.77
C LEU A 584 21.30 172.04 10.03
N ASP A 585 20.82 172.73 11.07
CA ASP A 585 20.31 172.08 12.29
C ASP A 585 19.10 171.17 12.00
N ALA A 586 18.23 171.55 11.07
CA ALA A 586 17.14 170.70 10.58
C ALA A 586 17.64 169.41 9.87
N LYS A 587 18.78 169.48 9.16
CA LYS A 587 19.42 168.32 8.52
C LYS A 587 20.11 167.43 9.55
N ILE A 588 20.79 168.02 10.55
CA ILE A 588 21.40 167.30 11.67
C ILE A 588 20.32 166.50 12.43
N ASN A 589 19.23 167.15 12.82
CA ASN A 589 18.08 166.50 13.48
C ASN A 589 17.44 165.35 12.66
N LYS A 590 17.57 165.37 11.32
CA LYS A 590 17.12 164.28 10.46
C LYS A 590 18.14 163.13 10.42
N ALA A 591 19.42 163.45 10.26
CA ALA A 591 20.50 162.47 10.28
C ALA A 591 20.60 161.73 11.63
N GLU A 592 20.42 162.42 12.76
CA GLU A 592 20.40 161.80 14.10
C GLU A 592 19.26 160.77 14.25
N LYS A 593 18.08 161.07 13.71
CA LYS A 593 16.93 160.14 13.70
C LYS A 593 17.16 158.95 12.77
N GLU A 594 17.86 159.15 11.65
CA GLU A 594 18.26 158.08 10.73
C GLU A 594 19.33 157.18 11.35
N ILE A 595 20.33 157.75 12.03
CA ILE A 595 21.34 157.00 12.81
C ILE A 595 20.66 156.17 13.90
N TYR A 596 19.74 156.75 14.67
CA TYR A 596 18.99 156.04 15.71
C TYR A 596 18.15 154.89 15.14
N ALA A 597 17.51 155.06 13.97
CA ALA A 597 16.78 153.99 13.30
C ALA A 597 17.71 152.86 12.79
N LEU A 598 18.89 153.22 12.28
CA LEU A 598 19.93 152.26 11.87
C LEU A 598 20.52 151.49 13.06
N GLU A 599 20.72 152.15 14.20
CA GLU A 599 21.22 151.51 15.43
C GLU A 599 20.21 150.50 15.98
N ASN A 600 18.92 150.85 16.06
CA ASN A 600 17.86 149.94 16.50
C ASN A 600 17.73 148.72 15.55
N THR A 601 17.77 148.93 14.22
CA THR A 601 17.67 147.83 13.25
C THR A 601 18.91 146.92 13.28
N LEU A 602 20.11 147.48 13.49
CA LEU A 602 21.34 146.72 13.68
C LEU A 602 21.35 145.94 15.01
N GLN A 603 20.73 146.46 16.08
CA GLN A 603 20.56 145.75 17.34
C GLN A 603 19.61 144.55 17.18
N VAL A 604 18.46 144.73 16.54
CA VAL A 604 17.53 143.63 16.22
C VAL A 604 18.20 142.57 15.34
N LEU A 605 18.90 142.99 14.28
CA LEU A 605 19.62 142.08 13.38
C LEU A 605 20.68 141.26 14.12
N ASN A 606 21.46 141.88 15.02
CA ASN A 606 22.46 141.17 15.83
C ASN A 606 21.82 140.18 16.81
N ASN A 607 20.69 140.53 17.44
CA ASN A 607 19.96 139.63 18.33
C ASN A 607 19.40 138.42 17.57
N CYS A 608 18.72 138.63 16.44
CA CYS A 608 18.21 137.53 15.60
C CYS A 608 19.35 136.63 15.07
N ASN A 609 20.46 137.23 14.63
CA ASN A 609 21.63 136.49 14.13
C ASN A 609 22.37 135.72 15.25
N ASN A 610 22.40 136.26 16.47
CA ASN A 610 22.90 135.54 17.64
C ASN A 610 21.98 134.38 18.04
N ASN A 611 20.66 134.54 18.01
CA ASN A 611 19.72 133.47 18.31
C ASN A 611 19.76 132.36 17.24
N TYR A 612 19.84 132.73 15.96
CA TYR A 612 20.08 131.80 14.85
C TYR A 612 21.40 131.03 15.04
N LYS A 613 22.48 131.69 15.48
CA LYS A 613 23.75 131.02 15.86
C LYS A 613 23.64 130.17 17.13
N GLN A 614 22.61 130.34 17.96
CA GLN A 614 22.38 129.51 19.14
C GLN A 614 21.57 128.26 18.82
N SER A 615 20.56 128.31 17.93
CA SER A 615 19.81 127.11 17.52
C SER A 615 20.70 126.08 16.79
N PHE A 616 21.74 126.50 16.07
CA PHE A 616 22.74 125.58 15.50
C PHE A 616 23.81 125.07 16.49
N LYS A 617 23.82 125.51 17.76
CA LYS A 617 24.68 124.89 18.79
C LYS A 617 24.03 123.59 19.26
N LYS A 618 24.82 122.51 19.32
CA LYS A 618 24.35 121.23 19.87
C LYS A 618 23.93 121.39 21.33
N VAL A 619 22.79 120.80 21.68
CA VAL A 619 22.22 120.73 23.03
C VAL A 619 23.28 120.38 24.07
N THR A 620 23.36 121.19 25.13
CA THR A 620 24.30 121.03 26.24
C THR A 620 23.78 120.03 27.28
N PRO A 621 24.65 119.41 28.12
CA PRO A 621 24.25 118.30 29.00
C PRO A 621 23.28 118.62 30.15
N SER A 622 22.85 119.87 30.30
CA SER A 622 21.92 120.32 31.36
C SER A 622 20.59 120.86 30.81
N SER A 623 20.24 120.51 29.57
CA SER A 623 18.88 120.74 29.03
C SER A 623 17.96 119.59 29.43
N GLU A 624 16.68 119.87 29.68
CA GLU A 624 15.65 118.84 29.92
C GLU A 624 15.52 117.87 28.74
N GLU A 625 15.78 118.32 27.51
CA GLU A 625 15.88 117.47 26.32
C GLU A 625 17.01 116.43 26.43
N TYR A 626 18.11 116.78 27.12
CA TYR A 626 19.23 115.87 27.36
C TYR A 626 18.86 114.80 28.41
N GLU A 627 18.06 115.14 29.42
CA GLU A 627 17.52 114.15 30.36
C GLU A 627 16.50 113.22 29.69
N LEU A 628 15.58 113.75 28.87
CA LEU A 628 14.67 112.95 28.05
C LEU A 628 15.44 112.03 27.09
N LYS A 629 16.52 112.52 26.48
CA LYS A 629 17.43 111.72 25.67
C LYS A 629 18.11 110.60 26.48
N ILE A 630 18.56 110.87 27.71
CA ILE A 630 19.09 109.82 28.61
C ILE A 630 18.02 108.76 28.91
N GLN A 631 16.79 109.15 29.27
CA GLN A 631 15.70 108.21 29.54
C GLN A 631 15.34 107.36 28.31
N LEU A 632 15.40 107.92 27.10
CA LEU A 632 15.19 107.19 25.85
C LEU A 632 16.36 106.25 25.52
N GLU A 633 17.61 106.67 25.73
CA GLU A 633 18.79 105.80 25.61
C GLU A 633 18.81 104.66 26.64
N GLU A 634 18.23 104.87 27.81
CA GLU A 634 18.11 103.86 28.86
C GLU A 634 16.98 102.86 28.58
N LYS A 635 15.81 103.35 28.13
CA LYS A 635 14.74 102.49 27.57
C LYS A 635 15.25 101.67 26.39
N LYS A 636 16.06 102.26 25.51
CA LYS A 636 16.74 101.54 24.42
C LYS A 636 17.72 100.49 24.97
N ARG A 637 18.59 100.84 25.92
CA ARG A 637 19.52 99.87 26.55
C ARG A 637 18.78 98.67 27.13
N ALA A 638 17.67 98.89 27.83
CA ALA A 638 16.84 97.81 28.38
C ALA A 638 16.20 96.92 27.28
N ALA A 639 15.91 97.46 26.10
CA ALA A 639 15.48 96.68 24.94
C ALA A 639 16.65 95.90 24.30
N ASP A 640 17.79 96.54 24.07
CA ASP A 640 19.03 95.94 23.55
C ASP A 640 19.54 94.80 24.48
N GLU A 641 19.27 94.89 25.78
CA GLU A 641 19.62 93.87 26.78
C GLU A 641 18.66 92.68 26.78
N LYS A 642 17.34 92.92 26.66
CA LYS A 642 16.34 91.86 26.42
C LYS A 642 16.60 91.13 25.10
N TYR A 643 16.99 91.86 24.06
CA TYR A 643 17.39 91.29 22.78
C TYR A 643 18.64 90.41 22.91
N ARG A 644 19.69 90.89 23.59
CA ARG A 644 20.91 90.09 23.87
C ARG A 644 20.64 88.87 24.75
N TYR A 645 19.71 88.93 25.70
CA TYR A 645 19.25 87.76 26.45
C TYR A 645 18.58 86.72 25.53
N LYS A 646 17.70 87.15 24.60
CA LYS A 646 17.07 86.24 23.63
C LYS A 646 18.06 85.67 22.62
N GLN A 647 19.07 86.44 22.18
CA GLN A 647 20.21 85.91 21.41
C GLN A 647 21.09 84.92 22.18
N ARG A 648 21.04 84.91 23.52
CA ARG A 648 21.73 83.89 24.32
C ARG A 648 20.90 82.60 24.38
N GLN A 649 19.60 82.70 24.69
CA GLN A 649 18.68 81.55 24.64
C GLN A 649 18.66 80.85 23.27
N ILE A 650 18.76 81.60 22.17
CA ILE A 650 18.86 81.02 20.82
C ILE A 650 20.16 80.22 20.65
N ARG A 651 21.29 80.66 21.22
CA ARG A 651 22.56 79.92 21.16
C ARG A 651 22.57 78.70 22.07
N GLU A 652 22.07 78.84 23.30
CA GLU A 652 21.90 77.72 24.25
C GLU A 652 21.09 76.60 23.58
N LEU A 653 19.96 76.92 22.93
CA LEU A 653 19.15 75.96 22.17
C LEU A 653 19.83 75.42 20.90
N GLN A 654 20.73 76.17 20.27
CA GLN A 654 21.52 75.69 19.13
C GLN A 654 22.63 74.73 19.56
N GLU A 655 23.26 74.98 20.71
CA GLU A 655 24.25 74.10 21.32
C GLU A 655 23.60 72.80 21.81
N ASP A 656 22.40 72.88 22.41
CA ASP A 656 21.56 71.71 22.75
C ASP A 656 21.25 70.87 21.49
N ILE A 657 20.74 71.49 20.41
CA ILE A 657 20.45 70.80 19.14
C ILE A 657 21.70 70.12 18.58
N GLN A 658 22.84 70.82 18.52
CA GLN A 658 24.08 70.24 18.02
C GLN A 658 24.55 69.05 18.87
N SER A 659 24.34 69.10 20.20
CA SER A 659 24.65 67.97 21.08
C SER A 659 23.75 66.76 20.79
N MET A 660 22.46 66.98 20.51
CA MET A 660 21.52 65.92 20.15
C MET A 660 21.85 65.30 18.79
N GLU A 661 22.17 66.11 17.79
CA GLU A 661 22.64 65.65 16.47
C GLU A 661 23.87 64.73 16.61
N ASN A 662 24.88 65.16 17.37
CA ASN A 662 26.08 64.36 17.63
C ASN A 662 25.76 63.02 18.32
N THR A 663 24.78 62.99 19.25
CA THR A 663 24.36 61.71 19.87
C THR A 663 23.61 60.80 18.90
N LEU A 664 22.87 61.37 17.94
CA LEU A 664 22.15 60.62 16.92
C LEU A 664 23.13 59.93 15.96
N GLU A 665 24.17 60.63 15.48
CA GLU A 665 25.23 60.05 14.65
C GLU A 665 25.93 58.85 15.33
N VAL A 666 26.23 58.98 16.63
CA VAL A 666 26.84 57.89 17.42
C VAL A 666 25.92 56.69 17.54
N ILE A 667 24.62 56.91 17.75
CA ILE A 667 23.61 55.82 17.81
C ILE A 667 23.44 55.16 16.44
N GLU A 668 23.42 55.93 15.35
CA GLU A 668 23.31 55.40 13.99
C GLU A 668 24.55 54.57 13.61
N HIS A 669 25.76 55.01 13.96
CA HIS A 669 26.99 54.23 13.79
C HIS A 669 26.95 52.90 14.57
N VAL A 670 26.47 52.91 15.83
CA VAL A 670 26.28 51.68 16.62
C VAL A 670 25.23 50.76 15.99
N ALA A 671 24.11 51.29 15.51
CA ALA A 671 23.06 50.52 14.84
C ALA A 671 23.57 49.86 13.55
N ASN A 672 24.36 50.57 12.75
CA ASN A 672 24.98 50.03 11.54
C ASN A 672 25.99 48.91 11.86
N ASN A 673 26.82 49.06 12.89
CA ASN A 673 27.75 48.01 13.33
C ASN A 673 27.02 46.74 13.85
N ILE A 674 25.83 46.89 14.46
CA ILE A 674 24.99 45.75 14.87
C ILE A 674 24.37 45.08 13.64
N LYS A 675 23.93 45.86 12.66
CA LYS A 675 23.35 45.38 11.38
C LYS A 675 24.37 44.62 10.54
N GLU A 676 25.62 45.07 10.49
CA GLU A 676 26.72 44.35 9.84
C GLU A 676 26.96 42.98 10.49
N LYS A 677 27.16 42.93 11.81
CA LYS A 677 27.33 41.68 12.57
C LYS A 677 26.15 40.72 12.44
N LEU A 678 24.91 41.24 12.35
CA LEU A 678 23.73 40.43 12.07
C LEU A 678 23.83 39.77 10.68
N SER A 679 24.28 40.51 9.67
CA SER A 679 24.46 39.96 8.31
C SER A 679 25.56 38.89 8.24
N GLU A 680 26.67 39.06 8.97
CA GLU A 680 27.72 38.04 9.10
C GLU A 680 27.18 36.74 9.71
N LYS A 681 26.41 36.84 10.81
CA LYS A 681 25.81 35.68 11.48
C LYS A 681 24.72 35.01 10.65
N GLN A 682 23.96 35.78 9.85
CA GLN A 682 23.01 35.23 8.88
C GLN A 682 23.74 34.46 7.76
N ALA A 683 24.83 35.00 7.21
CA ALA A 683 25.64 34.32 6.20
C ALA A 683 26.26 33.01 6.74
N TYR A 684 26.77 33.02 7.97
CA TYR A 684 27.30 31.82 8.63
C TYR A 684 26.21 30.76 8.89
N SER A 685 25.02 31.17 9.34
CA SER A 685 23.86 30.29 9.50
C SER A 685 23.41 29.67 8.17
N PHE A 686 23.40 30.45 7.08
CA PHE A 686 23.11 29.95 5.73
C PHE A 686 24.12 28.88 5.28
N GLN A 687 25.41 29.08 5.55
CA GLN A 687 26.45 28.11 5.23
C GLN A 687 26.30 26.80 6.04
N LEU A 688 26.04 26.87 7.35
CA LEU A 688 25.77 25.68 8.18
C LEU A 688 24.52 24.91 7.73
N ASN A 689 23.45 25.62 7.35
CA ASN A 689 22.25 24.99 6.79
C ASN A 689 22.56 24.26 5.47
N LYS A 690 23.32 24.90 4.56
CA LYS A 690 23.76 24.29 3.30
C LYS A 690 24.62 23.04 3.52
N GLU A 691 25.57 23.09 4.45
CA GLU A 691 26.38 21.92 4.82
C GLU A 691 25.51 20.80 5.41
N THR A 692 24.52 21.14 6.22
CA THR A 692 23.56 20.17 6.79
C THR A 692 22.75 19.47 5.69
N GLU A 693 22.21 20.21 4.71
CA GLU A 693 21.54 19.62 3.54
C GLU A 693 22.49 18.72 2.73
N GLU A 694 23.77 19.10 2.57
CA GLU A 694 24.78 18.28 1.90
C GLU A 694 25.15 16.99 2.67
N GLN A 695 24.93 16.91 3.99
CA GLN A 695 25.13 15.67 4.76
C GLN A 695 23.94 14.71 4.67
N LYS A 696 22.68 15.20 4.59
CA LYS A 696 21.47 14.35 4.54
C LYS A 696 21.54 13.20 3.52
N PRO A 697 21.89 13.42 2.24
CA PRO A 697 21.97 12.34 1.25
C PRO A 697 23.22 11.44 1.42
N LYS A 698 24.18 11.79 2.29
CA LYS A 698 25.27 10.88 2.68
C LYS A 698 24.78 9.96 3.80
N LEU A 699 24.14 10.53 4.83
CA LEU A 699 23.50 9.77 5.92
C LEU A 699 22.49 8.77 5.36
N GLU A 700 21.58 9.21 4.48
CA GLU A 700 20.55 8.34 3.90
C GLU A 700 21.14 7.15 3.11
N ARG A 701 22.26 7.35 2.41
CA ARG A 701 23.01 6.26 1.75
C ARG A 701 23.59 5.27 2.74
N VAL A 702 24.20 5.75 3.83
CA VAL A 702 24.75 4.89 4.90
C VAL A 702 23.62 4.11 5.58
N THR A 703 22.52 4.76 5.97
CA THR A 703 21.36 4.09 6.58
C THR A 703 20.78 3.01 5.66
N LYS A 704 20.66 3.28 4.34
CA LYS A 704 20.25 2.30 3.33
C LYS A 704 21.25 1.14 3.16
N GLN A 705 22.53 1.35 3.44
CA GLN A 705 23.56 0.30 3.41
C GLN A 705 23.54 -0.55 4.69
N CYS A 706 23.47 0.08 5.88
CA CYS A 706 23.31 -0.63 7.15
C CYS A 706 22.04 -1.52 7.11
N ALA A 707 20.91 -0.97 6.65
CA ALA A 707 19.66 -1.73 6.52
C ALA A 707 19.67 -2.87 5.46
N LYS A 708 20.71 -2.96 4.61
CA LYS A 708 20.99 -4.16 3.79
C LYS A 708 21.82 -5.18 4.58
N LEU A 709 22.93 -4.74 5.17
CA LEU A 709 23.81 -5.57 5.98
C LEU A 709 23.06 -6.23 7.15
N THR A 710 22.15 -5.52 7.82
CA THR A 710 21.25 -6.09 8.83
C THR A 710 20.41 -7.24 8.30
N LYS A 711 19.89 -7.15 7.06
CA LYS A 711 19.10 -8.22 6.43
C LYS A 711 19.98 -9.39 6.04
N GLU A 712 21.18 -9.14 5.53
CA GLU A 712 22.16 -10.17 5.20
C GLU A 712 22.60 -10.95 6.45
N ILE A 713 22.87 -10.27 7.57
CA ILE A 713 23.19 -10.88 8.88
C ILE A 713 22.05 -11.78 9.37
N ARG A 714 20.80 -11.29 9.34
CA ARG A 714 19.63 -12.06 9.78
C ARG A 714 19.33 -13.26 8.88
N LEU A 715 19.51 -13.12 7.57
CA LEU A 715 19.41 -14.23 6.61
C LEU A 715 20.51 -15.29 6.84
N LEU A 716 21.74 -14.89 7.14
CA LEU A 716 22.84 -15.81 7.43
C LEU A 716 22.70 -16.55 8.77
N LYS A 717 21.88 -16.06 9.69
CA LYS A 717 21.56 -16.71 10.97
C LYS A 717 20.21 -17.44 11.01
N ASP A 718 19.42 -17.34 9.94
CA ASP A 718 18.06 -17.89 9.82
C ASP A 718 17.09 -17.40 10.94
N THR A 719 17.36 -16.23 11.51
CA THR A 719 16.58 -15.60 12.59
C THR A 719 15.87 -14.34 12.10
N LYS A 720 14.56 -14.23 12.38
CA LYS A 720 13.79 -13.00 12.08
C LYS A 720 14.05 -11.89 13.10
N ASP A 721 14.27 -12.29 14.35
CA ASP A 721 14.53 -11.40 15.48
C ASP A 721 15.90 -10.74 15.40
N GLU A 722 16.16 -9.81 16.30
CA GLU A 722 17.40 -9.05 16.36
C GLU A 722 18.55 -9.89 16.93
N THR A 723 19.67 -9.91 16.22
CA THR A 723 20.85 -10.69 16.63
C THR A 723 21.62 -10.00 17.75
N LEU A 724 22.33 -10.77 18.60
CA LEU A 724 23.13 -10.21 19.69
C LEU A 724 24.23 -9.26 19.19
N GLU A 725 24.73 -9.49 17.98
CA GLU A 725 25.68 -8.62 17.30
C GLU A 725 25.06 -7.28 16.89
N GLU A 726 23.80 -7.27 16.41
CA GLU A 726 23.06 -6.01 16.18
C GLU A 726 22.85 -5.24 17.49
N GLN A 727 22.68 -5.94 18.61
CA GLN A 727 22.53 -5.31 19.93
C GLN A 727 23.84 -4.73 20.46
N ASP A 728 25.00 -5.40 20.30
CA ASP A 728 26.30 -4.78 20.64
C ASP A 728 26.63 -3.61 19.70
N ILE A 729 26.34 -3.72 18.40
CA ILE A 729 26.52 -2.63 17.43
C ILE A 729 25.69 -1.42 17.87
N LYS A 730 24.39 -1.57 18.13
CA LYS A 730 23.53 -0.49 18.62
C LYS A 730 23.99 0.08 19.97
N LEU A 731 24.39 -0.78 20.91
CA LEU A 731 24.93 -0.34 22.20
C LEU A 731 26.22 0.48 22.04
N ARG A 732 27.05 0.12 21.06
CA ARG A 732 28.31 0.80 20.72
C ARG A 732 28.08 2.12 19.98
N GLU A 733 27.16 2.16 19.03
CA GLU A 733 26.68 3.37 18.37
C GLU A 733 26.11 4.36 19.39
N VAL A 734 25.22 3.91 20.27
CA VAL A 734 24.64 4.74 21.34
C VAL A 734 25.71 5.26 22.32
N LYS A 735 26.70 4.45 22.68
CA LYS A 735 27.83 4.89 23.53
C LYS A 735 28.74 5.90 22.82
N GLN A 736 28.98 5.74 21.53
CA GLN A 736 29.74 6.73 20.74
C GLN A 736 28.96 8.03 20.55
N PHE A 737 27.65 7.95 20.31
CA PHE A 737 26.76 9.10 20.20
C PHE A 737 26.70 9.92 21.49
N HIS A 738 26.54 9.28 22.65
CA HIS A 738 26.63 9.96 23.94
C HIS A 738 27.99 10.63 24.13
N LYS A 739 29.12 9.92 23.88
CA LYS A 739 30.45 10.54 23.98
C LYS A 739 30.58 11.78 23.09
N ILE A 740 30.07 11.75 21.86
CA ILE A 740 30.12 12.91 20.95
C ILE A 740 29.26 14.06 21.48
N ILE A 741 28.09 13.77 22.06
CA ILE A 741 27.26 14.79 22.73
C ILE A 741 27.96 15.37 23.95
N ASP A 742 28.60 14.56 24.80
CA ASP A 742 29.35 15.01 25.97
C ASP A 742 30.52 15.93 25.55
N GLU A 743 31.21 15.59 24.47
CA GLU A 743 32.32 16.35 23.87
C GLU A 743 31.80 17.69 23.29
N MET A 744 30.68 17.70 22.55
CA MET A 744 30.03 18.91 22.07
C MET A 744 29.44 19.79 23.19
N LEU A 745 28.94 19.20 24.27
CA LEU A 745 28.44 19.95 25.44
C LEU A 745 29.59 20.61 26.20
N LEU A 746 30.74 19.93 26.31
CA LEU A 746 31.96 20.54 26.85
C LEU A 746 32.38 21.74 25.98
N ASP A 747 32.55 21.57 24.67
CA ASP A 747 32.94 22.66 23.76
C ASP A 747 32.01 23.89 23.89
N VAL A 748 30.68 23.68 23.83
CA VAL A 748 29.69 24.76 23.93
C VAL A 748 29.73 25.46 25.30
N THR A 749 30.02 24.73 26.38
CA THR A 749 30.10 25.29 27.74
C THR A 749 31.45 25.94 28.07
N GLU A 750 32.52 25.58 27.36
CA GLU A 750 33.80 26.31 27.41
C GLU A 750 33.73 27.62 26.60
N GLU A 751 33.09 27.62 25.43
CA GLU A 751 32.92 28.84 24.62
C GLU A 751 31.92 29.85 25.22
N ASN A 752 30.88 29.40 25.93
CA ASN A 752 29.75 30.26 26.33
C ASN A 752 29.39 30.11 27.81
N ALA A 753 29.96 30.99 28.66
CA ALA A 753 29.76 30.97 30.10
C ALA A 753 28.29 31.08 30.55
N ASP A 754 27.48 31.92 29.88
CA ASP A 754 26.06 32.07 30.20
C ASP A 754 25.26 30.79 29.89
N ILE A 755 25.56 30.15 28.75
CA ILE A 755 24.94 28.89 28.34
C ILE A 755 25.32 27.76 29.31
N ARG A 756 26.55 27.76 29.84
CA ARG A 756 27.00 26.82 30.88
C ARG A 756 26.15 26.92 32.16
N VAL A 757 25.82 28.13 32.63
CA VAL A 757 24.94 28.32 33.80
C VAL A 757 23.52 27.82 33.52
N VAL A 758 22.98 28.11 32.32
CA VAL A 758 21.64 27.66 31.90
C VAL A 758 21.58 26.13 31.79
N LEU A 759 22.54 25.50 31.11
CA LEU A 759 22.61 24.04 30.98
C LEU A 759 22.79 23.35 32.34
N GLN A 760 23.69 23.84 33.19
CA GLN A 760 23.90 23.28 34.52
C GLN A 760 22.61 23.33 35.37
N THR A 761 21.82 24.39 35.23
CA THR A 761 20.50 24.52 35.89
C THR A 761 19.50 23.47 35.39
N TYR A 762 19.37 23.27 34.07
CA TYR A 762 18.44 22.28 33.50
C TYR A 762 18.85 20.83 33.78
N PHE A 763 20.16 20.54 33.80
CA PHE A 763 20.67 19.21 34.17
C PHE A 763 20.35 18.90 35.65
N GLN A 764 20.60 19.84 36.57
CA GLN A 764 20.21 19.70 37.98
C GLN A 764 18.70 19.52 38.19
N GLN A 765 17.86 20.27 37.47
CA GLN A 765 16.40 20.08 37.50
C GLN A 765 15.97 18.68 37.01
N SER A 766 16.76 18.07 36.13
CA SER A 766 16.52 16.74 35.57
C SER A 766 17.12 15.59 36.41
N GLY A 767 17.80 15.90 37.52
CA GLY A 767 18.52 14.91 38.33
C GLY A 767 19.77 14.32 37.67
N LEU A 768 20.34 15.02 36.68
CA LEU A 768 21.54 14.61 35.94
C LEU A 768 22.71 15.55 36.28
N GLU A 769 23.92 15.01 36.34
CA GLU A 769 25.13 15.84 36.38
C GLU A 769 25.53 16.27 34.96
N LEU A 770 25.91 17.53 34.79
CA LEU A 770 26.45 18.03 33.52
C LEU A 770 27.80 17.33 33.25
N PRO A 771 28.08 16.85 32.02
CA PRO A 771 29.33 16.17 31.71
C PRO A 771 30.56 16.99 32.11
N ALA A 772 31.28 16.52 33.13
CA ALA A 772 32.55 17.10 33.55
C ALA A 772 33.70 16.46 32.77
N ALA A 773 34.71 17.25 32.39
CA ALA A 773 35.85 16.79 31.61
C ALA A 773 36.60 15.65 32.33
N SER A 774 36.33 14.40 31.94
CA SER A 774 36.83 13.22 32.66
C SER A 774 38.35 13.17 32.63
N THR A 775 38.98 13.23 33.81
CA THR A 775 40.44 13.20 33.95
C THR A 775 40.98 11.93 33.30
N LYS A 776 41.90 12.07 32.33
CA LYS A 776 42.40 10.96 31.48
C LYS A 776 43.12 9.88 32.31
N GLY A 777 42.35 8.92 32.82
CA GLY A 777 42.82 7.84 33.67
C GLY A 777 43.77 6.89 32.94
N SER A 778 45.01 6.81 33.41
CA SER A 778 46.02 5.90 32.86
C SER A 778 45.59 4.44 33.02
N ARG A 779 45.38 3.74 31.90
CA ARG A 779 45.44 2.27 31.82
C ARG A 779 46.21 1.84 30.58
N HIS A 780 47.51 1.57 30.77
CA HIS A 780 48.23 0.65 29.89
C HIS A 780 47.53 -0.72 29.89
N SER A 781 47.26 -1.26 28.70
CA SER A 781 47.26 -2.71 28.48
C SER A 781 47.62 -2.98 27.03
N SER A 782 48.43 -4.01 26.80
CA SER A 782 49.09 -4.27 25.52
C SER A 782 48.46 -5.44 24.77
N ARG A 783 48.13 -5.24 23.48
CA ARG A 783 48.58 -6.17 22.42
C ARG A 783 48.34 -5.67 20.98
N THR A 784 49.45 -5.75 20.25
CA THR A 784 49.79 -5.80 18.82
C THR A 784 48.73 -6.20 17.75
N PRO A 785 48.99 -5.92 16.45
CA PRO A 785 47.94 -5.68 15.46
C PRO A 785 47.86 -6.66 14.26
N SER A 786 46.79 -6.51 13.49
CA SER A 786 46.68 -6.81 12.04
C SER A 786 45.97 -5.62 11.38
N HIS A 787 46.57 -4.89 10.43
CA HIS A 787 46.57 -5.22 8.99
C HIS A 787 45.16 -5.68 8.51
N THR A 788 44.48 -5.00 7.59
CA THR A 788 45.01 -4.34 6.36
C THR A 788 44.43 -2.95 6.02
N SER A 789 45.19 -2.25 5.15
CA SER A 789 44.83 -1.16 4.22
C SER A 789 43.38 -1.19 3.67
N LEU A 790 42.75 -0.07 3.29
CA LEU A 790 43.22 0.84 2.22
C LEU A 790 43.09 2.36 2.50
N LEU A 791 44.01 3.10 1.88
CA LEU A 791 44.04 4.56 1.82
C LEU A 791 43.29 5.09 0.59
N SER A 792 42.77 6.31 0.69
CA SER A 792 42.65 7.25 -0.43
C SER A 792 42.77 8.67 0.13
N ALA A 793 43.45 9.55 -0.60
CA ALA A 793 44.03 10.78 -0.04
C ALA A 793 43.64 12.05 -0.81
N ARG A 794 43.95 13.20 -0.18
CA ARG A 794 43.76 14.60 -0.65
C ARG A 794 42.30 15.12 -0.59
N SER A 795 42.07 16.38 -0.23
CA SER A 795 42.95 17.38 0.42
C SER A 795 42.14 18.58 0.92
N SER A 796 42.25 18.91 2.20
CA SER A 796 41.85 20.22 2.72
C SER A 796 43.03 21.20 2.58
N ARG A 797 42.80 22.34 1.91
CA ARG A 797 43.80 23.39 1.70
C ARG A 797 43.67 24.42 2.81
N SER A 798 44.66 24.50 3.71
CA SER A 798 44.71 25.47 4.79
C SER A 798 44.81 26.91 4.28
N THR A 799 43.92 27.79 4.72
CA THR A 799 44.08 29.24 4.69
C THR A 799 44.49 29.72 6.06
N ASN A 800 45.75 30.14 6.22
CA ASN A 800 46.22 30.73 7.47
C ASN A 800 45.64 32.13 7.65
N SER A 801 44.88 32.35 8.72
CA SER A 801 44.71 33.67 9.35
C SER A 801 45.45 33.65 10.68
N SER A 802 46.60 34.33 10.73
CA SER A 802 47.46 34.37 11.92
C SER A 802 46.92 35.35 12.97
N ALA A 803 46.32 34.81 14.03
CA ALA A 803 45.99 35.58 15.23
C ALA A 803 47.08 35.39 16.30
N SER A 804 47.79 36.46 16.64
CA SER A 804 48.74 36.50 17.76
C SER A 804 48.34 37.59 18.75
N GLN A 805 47.94 37.20 19.95
CA GLN A 805 47.66 38.14 21.05
C GLN A 805 48.98 38.69 21.63
N THR A 806 49.05 40.01 21.78
CA THR A 806 49.79 40.69 22.88
C THR A 806 49.04 41.96 23.25
N SER A 807 49.25 42.46 24.47
CA SER A 807 48.35 43.43 25.10
C SER A 807 49.08 44.63 25.72
N ILE A 808 48.33 45.72 25.95
CA ILE A 808 48.65 46.86 26.83
C ILE A 808 49.83 47.76 26.38
N LYS A 809 49.52 49.01 25.95
CA LYS A 809 49.58 50.18 26.85
C LYS A 809 48.90 51.44 26.28
N VAL A 810 48.61 52.39 27.17
CA VAL A 810 47.96 53.69 26.91
C VAL A 810 49.00 54.76 26.56
N LEU A 811 48.69 55.66 25.62
CA LEU A 811 49.04 57.09 25.69
C LEU A 811 48.23 57.92 24.67
N GLU A 812 48.41 59.24 24.69
CA GLU A 812 47.43 60.26 24.30
C GLU A 812 47.81 61.09 23.05
N LEU A 813 46.79 61.77 22.49
CA LEU A 813 46.83 63.05 21.74
C LEU A 813 47.27 63.14 20.26
N ASN A 814 46.55 64.06 19.59
CA ASN A 814 46.87 64.90 18.42
C ASN A 814 46.81 64.36 16.98
N PHE A 815 45.88 64.93 16.21
CA PHE A 815 46.01 65.19 14.77
C PHE A 815 47.16 66.18 14.48
N PRO A 816 47.69 66.19 13.25
CA PRO A 816 47.32 67.27 12.34
C PRO A 816 46.86 66.79 10.94
N ALA A 817 46.43 67.73 10.09
CA ALA A 817 45.79 67.47 8.80
C ALA A 817 46.67 67.88 7.58
N SER A 818 46.12 67.72 6.36
CA SER A 818 46.67 68.11 5.03
C SER A 818 47.91 67.30 4.55
N SER A 819 48.18 67.05 3.26
CA SER A 819 47.37 67.02 2.01
C SER A 819 48.21 66.24 0.94
N SER A 820 48.20 66.36 -0.40
CA SER A 820 47.55 67.21 -1.41
C SER A 820 47.88 66.71 -2.84
N LEU A 821 46.91 66.69 -3.79
CA LEU A 821 47.12 66.80 -5.26
C LEU A 821 47.86 65.57 -5.93
N VAL A 822 47.88 65.33 -7.26
CA VAL A 822 47.16 65.89 -8.42
C VAL A 822 47.03 64.85 -9.57
N ASP A 823 46.10 65.13 -10.48
CA ASP A 823 45.90 64.64 -11.86
C ASP A 823 46.97 63.74 -12.55
N ASN A 824 46.49 62.76 -13.33
CA ASN A 824 46.34 63.00 -14.77
C ASN A 824 45.46 61.98 -15.52
N ALA A 825 44.85 62.43 -16.62
CA ALA A 825 44.09 61.61 -17.55
C ALA A 825 44.70 61.67 -18.96
N SER A 826 44.81 60.54 -19.66
CA SER A 826 45.13 60.53 -21.09
C SER A 826 44.63 59.26 -21.80
N ARG A 827 43.68 59.47 -22.71
CA ARG A 827 43.26 58.62 -23.85
C ARG A 827 44.26 58.85 -25.01
N PRO A 828 44.07 58.32 -26.25
CA PRO A 828 43.30 57.17 -26.75
C PRO A 828 44.11 56.30 -27.75
N THR A 829 43.43 55.41 -28.48
CA THR A 829 43.58 55.00 -29.92
C THR A 829 43.57 53.47 -30.13
N SER A 830 43.26 52.91 -31.31
CA SER A 830 42.02 52.95 -32.12
C SER A 830 42.27 52.34 -33.52
N ALA A 831 41.78 51.12 -33.78
CA ALA A 831 41.58 50.54 -35.12
C ALA A 831 40.70 49.27 -34.96
N THR A 832 39.46 49.12 -35.46
CA THR A 832 38.83 49.22 -36.81
C THR A 832 38.90 47.93 -37.66
N ASN A 833 37.70 47.43 -38.01
CA ASN A 833 37.39 46.42 -39.05
C ASN A 833 37.85 44.96 -38.76
N SER A 834 37.20 43.92 -39.29
CA SER A 834 36.41 43.84 -40.53
C SER A 834 35.17 42.90 -40.47
N ARG A 835 34.50 42.71 -41.62
CA ARG A 835 33.18 42.04 -41.78
C ARG A 835 33.29 40.55 -42.14
N SER A 836 32.44 39.70 -41.57
CA SER A 836 31.54 38.73 -42.28
C SER A 836 30.94 37.74 -41.26
N LYS A 837 29.80 37.03 -41.40
CA LYS A 837 28.57 37.01 -42.23
C LYS A 837 28.24 35.54 -42.56
N LYS A 838 27.02 35.10 -42.18
CA LYS A 838 26.31 33.84 -42.54
C LYS A 838 26.67 32.50 -41.85
N SER A 839 25.66 31.97 -41.13
CA SER A 839 25.09 30.58 -41.19
C SER A 839 25.97 29.34 -40.94
N SER A 840 25.47 28.21 -40.43
CA SER A 840 24.11 27.65 -40.53
C SER A 840 23.81 26.55 -39.48
N LYS A 841 22.50 26.26 -39.32
CA LYS A 841 21.86 25.27 -38.42
C LYS A 841 21.80 25.69 -36.96
#